data_AF-A0AAW7W5T1-F1
#
_entry.id   AF-A0AAW7W5T1-F1
#
_cell.length_a   1.000
_cell.length_b   1.000
_cell.length_c   1.000
_cell.angle_alpha   90.00
_cell.angle_beta   90.00
_cell.angle_gamma   90.00
#
_symmetry.space_group_name_H-M   'P 1'
#
loop_
_entity.id
_entity.type
_entity.pdbx_description
1 polymer ?
#
loop_
_entity_poly.entity_id
_entity_poly.type
_entity_poly.pdbx_seq_one_letter_code
_entity_poly.pdbx_strand_id
1 'polypeptide(L)'
;MDILIDKLLVVLKFCLRKILELFFFIIEIVIHPIKNISIWMIVLFSSLIMGNISIQLTGKDMFLMSAGLVSIMIFISNFLEKQTVDIDNKDNFYLGYNIKKLKFHDNFWLKRFNELPVSLLFWLIAGFPIIVICSKLEFNIGIFNNVFKSMNENIEYIKVIWISGFVVVSTYCTALLIESVALSSKAFSQSYLYKTTDLYEKIKIGKEIEQSFKKLFNNIFSFKTIVGLEDDLQFKIERGIDYIINRGAEVSSDEEELHQFYNLAFNCESKKIDVLIKRIKKYYKTEENKKIRYIIHAIFHERNLNIIYWYYIYKWNTLNHLKVMPTEILNLAITDFWKLLDIENDFYENEDYQEIFWKICNEDTKGVRLPSRVHKSDQDNIKRNYCIYRIYLVMIEKVEDINFLNQLKDLKDLKNLLNVLEEIDKKGKNSKYFSSIFSILFTRTIDRKYKDSDFINSFSKMMSDKYMPEYLKNERINRSKNILLSGESTEYLMDNNALDYLLMFMKFEDIILVLTFCLAYSERSGKEVMKIEEFKIWKKSINRQYLEENIEDLRQSEFLCELSKDSKVSHFISEEFIKWMWDSIFKPFDENMYEEFMKLGEDGTRSNFSLDRYFVVRLLLCSYVNRSVSLYDFKEDSKYKIEKELSSIKVILENENIYLF
;
A
#
# COMPACT_ATOMS: atom_id res chain seq x y z
N MET A 1 7.58 -25.73 -56.78
CA MET A 1 8.07 -24.36 -57.02
C MET A 1 7.92 -23.51 -55.75
N ASP A 2 6.87 -23.73 -54.96
CA ASP A 2 6.52 -22.94 -53.78
C ASP A 2 7.51 -23.00 -52.61
N ILE A 3 8.14 -24.16 -52.36
CA ILE A 3 9.18 -24.30 -51.31
C ILE A 3 10.43 -23.45 -51.60
N LEU A 4 10.75 -23.24 -52.88
CA LEU A 4 11.91 -22.46 -53.31
C LEU A 4 11.63 -20.95 -53.16
N ILE A 5 10.39 -20.55 -53.44
CA ILE A 5 9.90 -19.16 -53.30
C ILE A 5 9.81 -18.78 -51.81
N ASP A 6 9.33 -19.67 -50.94
CA ASP A 6 9.30 -19.43 -49.49
C ASP A 6 10.70 -19.29 -48.89
N LYS A 7 11.66 -20.14 -49.31
CA LYS A 7 13.06 -20.00 -48.89
C LYS A 7 13.68 -18.69 -49.38
N LEU A 8 13.37 -18.26 -50.61
CA LEU A 8 13.82 -16.98 -51.15
C LEU A 8 13.21 -15.79 -50.40
N LEU A 9 11.93 -15.85 -50.05
CA LEU A 9 11.25 -14.83 -49.24
C LEU A 9 11.83 -14.73 -47.83
N VAL A 10 12.18 -15.85 -47.20
CA VAL A 10 12.85 -15.86 -45.89
C VAL A 10 14.24 -15.23 -45.96
N VAL A 11 15.03 -15.54 -46.99
CA VAL A 11 16.35 -14.92 -47.20
C VAL A 11 16.21 -13.44 -47.53
N LEU A 12 15.25 -13.05 -48.38
CA LEU A 12 14.98 -11.65 -48.72
C LEU A 12 14.54 -10.85 -47.48
N LYS A 13 13.66 -11.43 -46.64
CA LYS A 13 13.21 -10.83 -45.39
C LYS A 13 14.35 -10.68 -44.37
N PHE A 14 15.26 -11.66 -44.31
CA PHE A 14 16.46 -11.57 -43.50
C PHE A 14 17.41 -10.45 -44.00
N CYS A 15 17.65 -10.37 -45.31
CA CYS A 15 18.47 -9.31 -45.92
C CYS A 15 17.85 -7.91 -45.71
N LEU A 16 16.55 -7.74 -45.95
CA LEU A 16 15.82 -6.49 -45.71
C LEU A 16 15.90 -6.05 -44.25
N ARG A 17 15.73 -6.98 -43.32
CA ARG A 17 15.88 -6.70 -41.89
C ARG A 17 17.29 -6.23 -41.55
N LYS A 18 18.34 -6.86 -42.10
CA LYS A 18 19.73 -6.44 -41.90
C LYS A 18 20.05 -5.08 -42.51
N ILE A 19 19.47 -4.76 -43.66
CA ILE A 19 19.59 -3.44 -44.29
C ILE A 19 18.89 -2.37 -43.43
N LEU A 20 17.70 -2.65 -42.89
CA LEU A 20 17.00 -1.74 -41.99
C LEU A 20 17.75 -1.55 -40.67
N GLU A 21 18.29 -2.62 -40.07
CA GLU A 21 19.16 -2.52 -38.89
C GLU A 21 20.38 -1.61 -39.16
N LEU A 22 21.03 -1.74 -40.32
CA LEU A 22 22.14 -0.87 -40.74
C LEU A 22 21.69 0.59 -40.93
N PHE A 23 20.52 0.82 -41.54
CA PHE A 23 19.98 2.14 -41.79
C PHE A 23 19.63 2.87 -40.48
N PHE A 24 18.96 2.19 -39.55
CA PHE A 24 18.67 2.74 -38.22
C PHE A 24 19.94 3.01 -37.42
N PHE A 25 20.96 2.15 -37.56
CA PHE A 25 22.27 2.38 -36.96
C PHE A 25 22.94 3.67 -37.46
N ILE A 26 22.91 3.92 -38.77
CA ILE A 26 23.44 5.18 -39.36
C ILE A 26 22.65 6.40 -38.88
N ILE A 27 21.32 6.31 -38.82
CA ILE A 27 20.47 7.39 -38.30
C ILE A 27 20.78 7.70 -36.84
N GLU A 28 20.97 6.67 -36.00
CA GLU A 28 21.30 6.86 -34.58
C GLU A 28 22.66 7.58 -34.39
N ILE A 29 23.63 7.29 -35.27
CA ILE A 29 24.94 7.97 -35.30
C ILE A 29 24.79 9.47 -35.56
N VAL A 30 23.92 9.84 -36.50
CA VAL A 30 23.70 11.23 -36.90
C VAL A 30 22.87 12.01 -35.88
N ILE A 31 21.81 11.41 -35.33
CA ILE A 31 20.91 12.07 -34.36
C ILE A 31 21.61 12.33 -33.02
N HIS A 32 22.56 11.48 -32.63
CA HIS A 32 23.27 11.59 -31.35
C HIS A 32 24.79 11.77 -31.54
N PRO A 33 25.26 12.92 -32.05
CA PRO A 33 26.66 13.12 -32.42
C PRO A 33 27.61 13.06 -31.22
N ILE A 34 27.17 13.54 -30.06
CA ILE A 34 27.94 13.50 -28.81
C ILE A 34 28.09 12.05 -28.30
N LYS A 35 27.04 11.23 -28.43
CA LYS A 35 27.05 9.80 -28.06
C LYS A 35 28.03 9.02 -28.94
N ASN A 36 28.11 9.38 -30.23
CA ASN A 36 28.91 8.69 -31.24
C ASN A 36 30.18 9.45 -31.65
N ILE A 37 30.73 10.27 -30.74
CA ILE A 37 31.87 11.15 -31.03
C ILE A 37 33.10 10.38 -31.55
N SER A 38 33.30 9.14 -31.09
CA SER A 38 34.39 8.27 -31.55
C SER A 38 34.28 7.94 -33.04
N ILE A 39 33.09 7.67 -33.55
CA ILE A 39 32.85 7.39 -34.98
C ILE A 39 33.11 8.65 -35.80
N TRP A 40 32.62 9.80 -35.34
CA TRP A 40 32.87 11.09 -36.00
C TRP A 40 34.37 11.44 -36.03
N MET A 41 35.10 11.18 -34.95
CA MET A 41 36.55 11.37 -34.91
C MET A 41 37.29 10.42 -35.87
N ILE A 42 36.85 9.17 -36.01
CA ILE A 42 37.43 8.23 -37.00
C ILE A 42 37.21 8.73 -38.42
N VAL A 43 36.00 9.18 -38.76
CA VAL A 43 35.67 9.74 -40.07
C VAL A 43 36.51 11.00 -40.34
N LEU A 44 36.61 11.90 -39.35
CA LEU A 44 37.41 13.12 -39.44
C LEU A 44 38.90 12.79 -39.64
N PHE A 45 39.49 11.93 -38.83
CA PHE A 45 40.89 11.50 -39.00
C PHE A 45 41.12 10.78 -40.33
N SER A 46 40.19 9.93 -40.76
CA SER A 46 40.28 9.24 -42.05
C SER A 46 40.31 10.24 -43.19
N SER A 47 39.46 11.28 -43.14
CA SER A 47 39.43 12.33 -44.17
C SER A 47 40.70 13.18 -44.21
N LEU A 48 41.35 13.42 -43.07
CA LEU A 48 42.60 14.19 -42.98
C LEU A 48 43.82 13.40 -43.49
N ILE A 49 43.86 12.10 -43.24
CA ILE A 49 44.97 11.22 -43.64
C ILE A 49 44.86 10.86 -45.12
N MET A 50 43.63 10.72 -45.64
CA MET A 50 43.37 10.36 -47.03
C MET A 50 44.03 11.34 -48.01
N GLY A 51 44.88 10.81 -48.91
CA GLY A 51 45.55 11.60 -49.95
C GLY A 51 46.74 12.43 -49.49
N ASN A 52 46.97 12.58 -48.17
CA ASN A 52 48.04 13.41 -47.62
C ASN A 52 49.25 12.61 -47.09
N ILE A 53 49.06 11.33 -46.73
CA ILE A 53 50.09 10.52 -46.06
C ILE A 53 50.15 9.11 -46.68
N SER A 54 51.31 8.69 -47.16
CA SER A 54 51.52 7.31 -47.61
C SER A 54 51.75 6.37 -46.42
N ILE A 55 50.88 5.36 -46.25
CA ILE A 55 50.93 4.43 -45.11
C ILE A 55 51.75 3.18 -45.47
N GLN A 56 53.01 3.14 -45.02
CA GLN A 56 53.94 2.03 -45.26
C GLN A 56 53.77 0.82 -44.30
N LEU A 57 52.77 0.80 -43.43
CA LEU A 57 52.53 -0.30 -42.48
C LEU A 57 52.20 -1.61 -43.20
N THR A 58 52.82 -2.71 -42.74
CA THR A 58 52.45 -4.06 -43.19
C THR A 58 51.28 -4.60 -42.38
N GLY A 59 50.50 -5.53 -42.95
CA GLY A 59 49.40 -6.16 -42.21
C GLY A 59 49.84 -6.90 -40.94
N LYS A 60 51.09 -7.39 -40.90
CA LYS A 60 51.67 -7.99 -39.70
C LYS A 60 51.91 -6.95 -38.60
N ASP A 61 52.43 -5.77 -38.96
CA ASP A 61 52.63 -4.66 -38.01
C ASP A 61 51.29 -4.17 -37.47
N MET A 62 50.30 -4.01 -38.34
CA MET A 62 48.93 -3.64 -37.96
C MET A 62 48.31 -4.67 -37.00
N PHE A 63 48.54 -5.96 -37.25
CA PHE A 63 48.03 -7.04 -36.39
C PHE A 63 48.68 -7.02 -35.00
N LEU A 64 50.00 -6.87 -34.92
CA LEU A 64 50.73 -6.79 -33.66
C LEU A 64 50.31 -5.56 -32.84
N MET A 65 50.19 -4.39 -33.47
CA MET A 65 49.71 -3.17 -32.83
C MET A 65 48.28 -3.34 -32.29
N SER A 66 47.40 -3.96 -33.09
CA SER A 66 46.02 -4.27 -32.68
C SER A 66 45.98 -5.20 -31.47
N ALA A 67 46.78 -6.27 -31.46
CA ALA A 67 46.85 -7.21 -30.34
C ALA A 67 47.37 -6.54 -29.05
N GLY A 68 48.35 -5.64 -29.17
CA GLY A 68 48.84 -4.83 -28.04
C GLY A 68 47.75 -3.94 -27.45
N LEU A 69 46.98 -3.24 -28.29
CA LEU A 69 45.89 -2.38 -27.86
C LEU A 69 44.74 -3.17 -27.21
N VAL A 70 44.39 -4.33 -27.77
CA VAL A 70 43.41 -5.25 -27.17
C VAL A 70 43.85 -5.69 -25.77
N SER A 71 45.14 -6.02 -25.60
CA SER A 71 45.70 -6.45 -24.32
C SER A 71 45.66 -5.34 -23.27
N ILE A 72 45.98 -4.10 -23.65
CA ILE A 72 45.86 -2.92 -22.79
C ILE A 72 44.41 -2.72 -22.35
N MET A 73 43.45 -2.86 -23.27
CA MET A 73 42.06 -2.70 -22.93
C MET A 73 41.56 -3.79 -21.97
N ILE A 74 41.94 -5.05 -22.19
CA ILE A 74 41.61 -6.15 -21.27
C ILE A 74 42.18 -5.87 -19.87
N PHE A 75 43.41 -5.35 -19.79
CA PHE A 75 44.01 -4.94 -18.53
C PHE A 75 43.21 -3.82 -17.83
N ILE A 76 42.84 -2.75 -18.56
CA ILE A 76 42.03 -1.64 -18.03
C ILE A 76 40.67 -2.18 -17.55
N SER A 77 40.01 -3.03 -18.34
CA SER A 77 38.73 -3.64 -17.98
C SER A 77 38.82 -4.44 -16.69
N ASN A 78 39.81 -5.34 -16.58
CA ASN A 78 40.03 -6.15 -15.38
C ASN A 78 40.42 -5.31 -14.16
N PHE A 79 41.17 -4.22 -14.36
CA PHE A 79 41.54 -3.28 -13.29
C PHE A 79 40.31 -2.54 -12.78
N LEU A 80 39.49 -1.98 -13.67
CA LEU A 80 38.24 -1.30 -13.33
C LEU A 80 37.25 -2.28 -12.66
N GLU A 81 37.15 -3.52 -13.13
CA GLU A 81 36.33 -4.57 -12.50
C GLU A 81 36.79 -4.84 -11.06
N LYS A 82 38.09 -5.05 -10.82
CA LYS A 82 38.62 -5.29 -9.47
C LYS A 82 38.47 -4.10 -8.53
N GLN A 83 38.54 -2.86 -9.04
CA GLN A 83 38.30 -1.65 -8.24
C GLN A 83 36.80 -1.36 -8.01
N THR A 84 35.92 -2.03 -8.75
CA THR A 84 34.47 -1.84 -8.63
C THR A 84 33.79 -2.95 -7.81
N VAL A 85 34.39 -4.10 -7.60
CA VAL A 85 33.77 -5.19 -6.83
C VAL A 85 34.26 -5.13 -5.38
N ASP A 86 33.61 -4.30 -4.56
CA ASP A 86 33.65 -4.39 -3.10
C ASP A 86 32.22 -4.78 -2.68
N ILE A 87 31.84 -6.03 -2.97
CA ILE A 87 30.47 -6.57 -2.73
C ILE A 87 30.24 -6.88 -1.25
N ASP A 88 31.32 -7.10 -0.49
CA ASP A 88 31.22 -7.69 0.83
C ASP A 88 31.00 -6.68 1.96
N ASN A 89 31.11 -5.37 1.70
CA ASN A 89 30.94 -4.34 2.72
C ASN A 89 29.81 -3.35 2.39
N LYS A 90 28.60 -3.66 2.88
CA LYS A 90 27.36 -2.88 2.69
C LYS A 90 27.45 -1.45 3.23
N ASP A 91 28.39 -1.14 4.12
CA ASP A 91 28.57 0.19 4.72
C ASP A 91 28.98 1.28 3.70
N ASN A 92 29.32 0.90 2.46
CA ASN A 92 29.70 1.81 1.38
C ASN A 92 28.60 2.03 0.32
N PHE A 93 27.37 1.56 0.56
CA PHE A 93 26.26 1.68 -0.39
C PHE A 93 25.17 2.61 0.14
N TYR A 94 24.55 3.38 -0.77
CA TYR A 94 23.33 4.15 -0.51
C TYR A 94 22.35 3.94 -1.66
N LEU A 95 21.13 3.50 -1.37
CA LEU A 95 20.04 3.15 -2.30
C LEU A 95 20.51 2.22 -3.43
N GLY A 96 21.46 1.32 -3.12
CA GLY A 96 22.05 0.38 -4.09
C GLY A 96 23.19 0.93 -4.94
N TYR A 97 23.59 2.18 -4.73
CA TYR A 97 24.74 2.79 -5.38
C TYR A 97 25.94 2.78 -4.44
N ASN A 98 27.09 2.35 -4.96
CA ASN A 98 28.32 2.40 -4.20
C ASN A 98 28.84 3.85 -4.13
N ILE A 99 28.90 4.39 -2.91
CA ILE A 99 29.28 5.77 -2.62
C ILE A 99 30.73 6.05 -3.04
N LYS A 100 31.65 5.07 -2.90
CA LYS A 100 33.05 5.21 -3.37
C LYS A 100 33.14 5.42 -4.90
N LYS A 101 32.09 5.11 -5.67
CA LYS A 101 32.11 5.07 -7.14
C LYS A 101 31.49 6.27 -7.85
N LEU A 102 30.92 7.24 -7.13
CA LEU A 102 30.29 8.39 -7.78
C LEU A 102 31.27 9.15 -8.69
N LYS A 103 32.53 9.29 -8.25
CA LYS A 103 33.64 9.87 -9.04
C LYS A 103 34.03 9.05 -10.28
N PHE A 104 33.75 7.74 -10.32
CA PHE A 104 33.98 6.89 -11.51
C PHE A 104 32.84 7.02 -12.53
N HIS A 105 31.59 7.12 -12.08
CA HIS A 105 30.42 7.26 -12.96
C HIS A 105 30.32 8.63 -13.65
N ASP A 106 30.80 9.69 -12.99
CA ASP A 106 30.85 11.05 -13.56
C ASP A 106 32.04 11.33 -14.47
N ASN A 107 33.05 10.46 -14.45
CA ASN A 107 34.26 10.67 -15.23
C ASN A 107 33.92 10.61 -16.72
N PHE A 108 34.21 11.69 -17.44
CA PHE A 108 33.91 11.80 -18.87
C PHE A 108 34.46 10.63 -19.67
N TRP A 109 35.69 10.19 -19.39
CA TRP A 109 36.35 9.12 -20.13
C TRP A 109 35.77 7.75 -19.84
N LEU A 110 35.45 7.44 -18.58
CA LEU A 110 34.80 6.18 -18.20
C LEU A 110 33.37 6.07 -18.74
N LYS A 111 32.60 7.17 -18.64
CA LYS A 111 31.24 7.23 -19.20
C LYS A 111 31.24 7.03 -20.71
N ARG A 112 32.17 7.68 -21.41
CA ARG A 112 32.30 7.54 -22.87
C ARG A 112 32.79 6.15 -23.25
N PHE A 113 33.69 5.54 -22.47
CA PHE A 113 34.15 4.17 -22.70
C PHE A 113 33.00 3.15 -22.64
N ASN A 114 32.08 3.27 -21.67
CA ASN A 114 30.90 2.41 -21.58
C ASN A 114 29.90 2.64 -22.74
N GLU A 115 29.91 3.81 -23.35
CA GLU A 115 29.08 4.16 -24.51
C GLU A 115 29.76 3.87 -25.85
N LEU A 116 31.05 3.46 -25.86
CA LEU A 116 31.75 3.12 -27.09
C LEU A 116 31.10 1.90 -27.75
N PRO A 117 30.97 1.88 -29.09
CA PRO A 117 30.58 0.68 -29.82
C PRO A 117 31.78 -0.28 -29.86
N VAL A 118 32.12 -0.84 -28.69
CA VAL A 118 33.31 -1.67 -28.45
C VAL A 118 33.36 -2.79 -29.48
N SER A 119 32.28 -3.55 -29.64
CA SER A 119 32.23 -4.64 -30.63
C SER A 119 32.64 -4.16 -32.04
N LEU A 120 32.09 -3.05 -32.52
CA LEU A 120 32.39 -2.50 -33.84
C LEU A 120 33.84 -2.03 -33.97
N LEU A 121 34.35 -1.29 -32.98
CA LEU A 121 35.73 -0.79 -32.98
C LEU A 121 36.74 -1.94 -32.88
N PHE A 122 36.43 -3.01 -32.12
CA PHE A 122 37.25 -4.21 -32.06
C PHE A 122 37.25 -4.99 -33.37
N TRP A 123 36.11 -5.13 -34.03
CA TRP A 123 36.04 -5.75 -35.35
C TRP A 123 36.84 -4.95 -36.40
N LEU A 124 36.81 -3.62 -36.34
CA LEU A 124 37.62 -2.77 -37.22
C LEU A 124 39.13 -2.95 -36.96
N ILE A 125 39.54 -2.86 -35.69
CA ILE A 125 40.96 -2.91 -35.32
C ILE A 125 41.54 -4.32 -35.50
N ALA A 126 40.80 -5.37 -35.18
CA ALA A 126 41.27 -6.76 -35.31
C ALA A 126 41.05 -7.33 -36.73
N GLY A 127 39.96 -6.97 -37.41
CA GLY A 127 39.59 -7.55 -38.69
C GLY A 127 40.35 -6.97 -39.88
N PHE A 128 40.62 -5.65 -39.89
CA PHE A 128 41.28 -5.00 -41.04
C PHE A 128 42.73 -5.46 -41.26
N PRO A 129 43.56 -5.71 -40.23
CA PRO A 129 44.88 -6.33 -40.41
C PRO A 129 44.81 -7.70 -41.08
N ILE A 130 43.82 -8.53 -40.71
CA ILE A 130 43.61 -9.85 -41.32
C ILE A 130 43.26 -9.70 -42.80
N ILE A 131 42.38 -8.76 -43.15
CA ILE A 131 42.02 -8.46 -44.54
C ILE A 131 43.27 -8.04 -45.35
N VAL A 132 44.13 -7.18 -44.78
CA VAL A 132 45.37 -6.71 -45.43
C VAL A 132 46.40 -7.83 -45.60
N ILE A 133 46.43 -8.83 -44.70
CA ILE A 133 47.28 -10.01 -44.82
C ILE A 133 46.71 -10.93 -45.91
N CYS A 134 45.42 -11.24 -45.86
CA CYS A 134 44.74 -12.11 -46.81
C CYS A 134 44.74 -11.55 -48.23
N SER A 135 44.66 -10.23 -48.41
CA SER A 135 44.71 -9.61 -49.74
C SER A 135 46.04 -9.77 -50.47
N LYS A 136 47.10 -10.23 -49.77
CA LYS A 136 48.42 -10.53 -50.34
C LYS A 136 48.66 -12.03 -50.58
N LEU A 137 47.70 -12.88 -50.24
CA LEU A 137 47.80 -14.34 -50.37
C LEU A 137 46.99 -14.83 -51.57
N GLU A 138 47.50 -15.84 -52.27
CA GLU A 138 46.74 -16.57 -53.28
C GLU A 138 46.05 -17.77 -52.64
N PHE A 139 44.73 -17.88 -52.83
CA PHE A 139 43.91 -18.94 -52.28
C PHE A 139 43.56 -19.98 -53.35
N ASN A 140 43.42 -21.25 -52.94
CA ASN A 140 43.01 -22.35 -53.83
C ASN A 140 41.55 -22.25 -54.33
N ILE A 141 40.77 -21.28 -53.83
CA ILE A 141 39.35 -21.10 -54.15
C ILE A 141 39.19 -19.81 -54.95
N GLY A 142 38.75 -19.92 -56.22
CA GLY A 142 38.66 -18.79 -57.15
C GLY A 142 37.76 -17.63 -56.70
N ILE A 143 36.70 -17.91 -55.94
CA ILE A 143 35.81 -16.87 -55.38
C ILE A 143 36.56 -15.98 -54.37
N PHE A 144 37.42 -16.56 -53.53
CA PHE A 144 38.20 -15.80 -52.55
C PHE A 144 39.25 -14.92 -53.24
N ASN A 145 39.92 -15.41 -54.28
CA ASN A 145 40.87 -14.60 -55.05
C ASN A 145 40.20 -13.38 -55.69
N ASN A 146 38.98 -13.52 -56.21
CA ASN A 146 38.24 -12.39 -56.77
C ASN A 146 37.85 -11.35 -55.71
N VAL A 147 37.36 -11.79 -54.55
CA VAL A 147 36.98 -10.90 -53.44
C VAL A 147 38.20 -10.16 -52.90
N PHE A 148 39.32 -10.85 -52.66
CA PHE A 148 40.53 -10.24 -52.13
C PHE A 148 41.27 -9.37 -53.13
N LYS A 149 41.15 -9.64 -54.44
CA LYS A 149 41.65 -8.76 -55.50
C LYS A 149 40.92 -7.41 -55.52
N SER A 150 39.59 -7.40 -55.38
CA SER A 150 38.79 -6.16 -55.24
C SER A 150 39.09 -5.40 -53.94
N MET A 151 39.39 -6.12 -52.84
CA MET A 151 39.84 -5.49 -51.60
C MET A 151 41.25 -4.91 -51.73
N ASN A 152 42.14 -5.52 -52.52
CA ASN A 152 43.50 -5.01 -52.75
C ASN A 152 43.49 -3.65 -53.48
N GLU A 153 42.53 -3.43 -54.38
CA GLU A 153 42.32 -2.12 -55.04
C GLU A 153 41.94 -1.02 -54.04
N ASN A 154 41.30 -1.38 -52.93
CA ASN A 154 40.85 -0.46 -51.88
C ASN A 154 41.70 -0.56 -50.58
N ILE A 155 42.88 -1.18 -50.64
CA ILE A 155 43.67 -1.50 -49.45
C ILE A 155 44.16 -0.26 -48.71
N GLU A 156 44.38 0.83 -49.43
CA GLU A 156 44.78 2.11 -48.85
C GLU A 156 43.64 2.71 -48.00
N TYR A 157 42.39 2.64 -48.47
CA TYR A 157 41.22 3.04 -47.68
C TYR A 157 41.09 2.23 -46.39
N ILE A 158 41.32 0.91 -46.45
CA ILE A 158 41.29 0.02 -45.29
C ILE A 158 42.37 0.41 -44.28
N LYS A 159 43.60 0.71 -44.75
CA LYS A 159 44.70 1.16 -43.89
C LYS A 159 44.40 2.51 -43.23
N VAL A 160 43.83 3.46 -43.96
CA VAL A 160 43.46 4.80 -43.44
C VAL A 160 42.36 4.70 -42.38
N ILE A 161 41.34 3.87 -42.60
CA ILE A 161 40.27 3.65 -41.61
C ILE A 161 40.83 2.92 -40.38
N TRP A 162 41.68 1.92 -40.58
CA TRP A 162 42.30 1.19 -39.47
C TRP A 162 43.18 2.10 -38.60
N ILE A 163 44.06 2.92 -39.19
CA ILE A 163 44.95 3.81 -38.43
C ILE A 163 44.15 4.88 -37.67
N SER A 164 43.07 5.40 -38.28
CA SER A 164 42.16 6.35 -37.63
C SER A 164 41.45 5.70 -36.43
N GLY A 165 40.94 4.47 -36.60
CA GLY A 165 40.36 3.69 -35.50
C GLY A 165 41.37 3.41 -34.40
N PHE A 166 42.58 3.00 -34.77
CA PHE A 166 43.67 2.70 -33.84
C PHE A 166 44.06 3.92 -33.00
N VAL A 167 44.21 5.10 -33.60
CA VAL A 167 44.55 6.34 -32.89
C VAL A 167 43.43 6.74 -31.92
N VAL A 168 42.17 6.68 -32.35
CA VAL A 168 41.02 7.03 -31.50
C VAL A 168 40.94 6.10 -30.29
N VAL A 169 41.03 4.78 -30.50
CA VAL A 169 40.97 3.80 -29.40
C VAL A 169 42.20 3.89 -28.49
N SER A 170 43.40 4.15 -29.04
CA SER A 170 44.62 4.37 -28.24
C SER A 170 44.53 5.63 -27.37
N THR A 171 43.91 6.69 -27.88
CA THR A 171 43.65 7.91 -27.12
C THR A 171 42.70 7.65 -25.96
N TYR A 172 41.62 6.91 -26.18
CA TYR A 172 40.71 6.48 -25.10
C TYR A 172 41.42 5.61 -24.06
N CYS A 173 42.22 4.63 -24.49
CA CYS A 173 42.95 3.76 -23.56
C CYS A 173 43.95 4.56 -22.71
N THR A 174 44.69 5.49 -23.32
CA THR A 174 45.62 6.38 -22.61
C THR A 174 44.89 7.26 -21.59
N ALA A 175 43.78 7.90 -22.00
CA ALA A 175 42.98 8.72 -21.11
C ALA A 175 42.42 7.93 -19.93
N LEU A 176 41.91 6.71 -20.19
CA LEU A 176 41.41 5.81 -19.15
C LEU A 176 42.50 5.37 -18.18
N LEU A 177 43.72 5.09 -18.65
CA LEU A 177 44.86 4.77 -17.79
C LEU A 177 45.22 5.95 -16.89
N ILE A 178 45.30 7.17 -17.44
CA ILE A 178 45.59 8.39 -16.66
C ILE A 178 44.53 8.61 -15.58
N GLU A 179 43.25 8.53 -15.96
CA GLU A 179 42.14 8.70 -15.02
C GLU A 179 42.09 7.58 -13.97
N SER A 180 42.34 6.34 -14.37
CA SER A 180 42.41 5.20 -13.44
C SER A 180 43.54 5.37 -12.42
N VAL A 181 44.71 5.85 -12.85
CA VAL A 181 45.84 6.15 -11.97
C VAL A 181 45.51 7.32 -11.04
N ALA A 182 44.94 8.41 -11.56
CA ALA A 182 44.55 9.58 -10.78
C ALA A 182 43.48 9.23 -9.72
N LEU A 183 42.48 8.43 -10.09
CA LEU A 183 41.43 7.94 -9.19
C LEU A 183 42.02 7.01 -8.12
N SER A 184 42.94 6.11 -8.49
CA SER A 184 43.61 5.22 -7.53
C SER A 184 44.50 5.97 -6.53
N SER A 185 45.25 6.99 -6.98
CA SER A 185 46.08 7.84 -6.13
C SER A 185 45.23 8.67 -5.16
N LYS A 186 44.11 9.20 -5.63
CA LYS A 186 43.16 9.95 -4.81
C LYS A 186 42.40 9.06 -3.83
N ALA A 187 42.06 7.84 -4.22
CA ALA A 187 41.46 6.85 -3.33
C ALA A 187 42.44 6.38 -2.25
N PHE A 188 43.71 6.17 -2.60
CA PHE A 188 44.79 5.80 -1.67
C PHE A 188 45.10 6.91 -0.65
N SER A 189 45.02 8.18 -1.06
CA SER A 189 45.18 9.30 -0.12
C SER A 189 43.95 9.53 0.76
N GLN A 190 42.75 9.18 0.28
CA GLN A 190 41.49 9.34 1.00
C GLN A 190 41.09 8.12 1.85
N SER A 191 41.70 6.95 1.66
CA SER A 191 41.39 5.73 2.43
C SER A 191 41.71 5.83 3.93
N TYR A 192 42.49 6.82 4.34
CA TYR A 192 42.72 7.16 5.75
C TYR A 192 41.64 8.06 6.38
N LEU A 193 40.72 8.62 5.58
CA LEU A 193 39.72 9.62 6.02
C LEU A 193 38.27 9.20 5.75
N TYR A 194 38.00 8.09 5.05
CA TYR A 194 36.63 7.66 4.74
C TYR A 194 35.94 7.02 5.97
N LYS A 195 35.52 7.87 6.91
CA LYS A 195 34.31 7.63 7.70
C LYS A 195 33.15 8.30 6.99
N THR A 196 32.27 7.49 6.42
CA THR A 196 30.81 7.69 6.27
C THR A 196 30.30 9.10 6.60
N THR A 197 30.05 9.96 5.59
CA THR A 197 29.06 11.08 5.57
C THR A 197 29.41 12.13 4.51
N ASP A 198 29.01 11.98 3.25
CA ASP A 198 28.83 13.17 2.39
C ASP A 198 27.36 13.25 1.94
N LEU A 199 26.63 14.21 2.54
CA LEU A 199 25.24 14.51 2.23
C LEU A 199 25.05 14.83 0.74
N TYR A 200 26.08 15.40 0.11
CA TYR A 200 26.07 15.73 -1.32
C TYR A 200 25.96 14.48 -2.19
N GLU A 201 26.72 13.43 -1.88
CA GLU A 201 26.72 12.17 -2.64
C GLU A 201 25.37 11.45 -2.50
N LYS A 202 24.78 11.44 -1.30
CA LYS A 202 23.42 10.90 -1.07
C LYS A 202 22.37 11.65 -1.88
N ILE A 203 22.39 12.99 -1.90
CA ILE A 203 21.46 13.81 -2.69
C ILE A 203 21.60 13.50 -4.19
N LYS A 204 22.83 13.30 -4.67
CA LYS A 204 23.09 13.02 -6.07
C LYS A 204 22.57 11.64 -6.49
N ILE A 205 22.82 10.60 -5.70
CA ILE A 205 22.25 9.25 -5.91
C ILE A 205 20.73 9.32 -5.92
N GLY A 206 20.12 10.02 -4.95
CA GLY A 206 18.68 10.22 -4.90
C GLY A 206 18.10 10.83 -6.17
N LYS A 207 18.79 11.82 -6.79
CA LYS A 207 18.38 12.43 -8.06
C LYS A 207 18.46 11.46 -9.25
N GLU A 208 19.50 10.64 -9.33
CA GLU A 208 19.65 9.65 -10.41
C GLU A 208 18.55 8.58 -10.33
N ILE A 209 18.28 8.09 -9.12
CA ILE A 209 17.19 7.16 -8.85
C ILE A 209 15.84 7.79 -9.19
N GLU A 210 15.57 9.02 -8.75
CA GLU A 210 14.35 9.75 -9.11
C GLU A 210 14.21 9.87 -10.64
N GLN A 211 15.29 10.14 -11.36
CA GLN A 211 15.27 10.21 -12.83
C GLN A 211 14.98 8.84 -13.47
N SER A 212 15.49 7.75 -12.89
CA SER A 212 15.20 6.39 -13.34
C SER A 212 13.71 6.05 -13.17
N PHE A 213 13.12 6.38 -12.02
CA PHE A 213 11.70 6.17 -11.76
C PHE A 213 10.81 7.08 -12.60
N LYS A 214 11.20 8.34 -12.85
CA LYS A 214 10.53 9.20 -13.83
C LYS A 214 10.46 8.55 -15.20
N LYS A 215 11.55 7.91 -15.67
CA LYS A 215 11.54 7.17 -16.95
C LYS A 215 10.61 5.97 -16.89
N LEU A 216 10.62 5.21 -15.80
CA LEU A 216 9.74 4.06 -15.58
C LEU A 216 8.26 4.46 -15.65
N PHE A 217 7.82 5.46 -14.87
CA PHE A 217 6.43 5.91 -14.89
C PHE A 217 6.06 6.64 -16.18
N ASN A 218 6.99 7.35 -16.84
CA ASN A 218 6.75 7.88 -18.18
C ASN A 218 6.51 6.79 -19.22
N ASN A 219 7.15 5.63 -19.07
CA ASN A 219 6.91 4.48 -19.91
C ASN A 219 5.53 3.85 -19.60
N ILE A 220 5.20 3.62 -18.33
CA ILE A 220 3.88 3.09 -17.93
C ILE A 220 2.75 3.98 -18.48
N PHE A 221 2.83 5.29 -18.21
CA PHE A 221 1.85 6.29 -18.65
C PHE A 221 2.26 6.96 -19.99
N SER A 222 2.78 6.17 -20.92
CA SER A 222 3.21 6.67 -22.24
C SER A 222 2.02 7.07 -23.11
N PHE A 223 2.26 7.88 -24.14
CA PHE A 223 1.22 8.22 -25.11
C PHE A 223 0.65 6.97 -25.79
N LYS A 224 1.51 5.97 -26.09
CA LYS A 224 1.12 4.67 -26.66
C LYS A 224 0.10 3.96 -25.77
N THR A 225 0.31 4.00 -24.45
CA THR A 225 -0.65 3.51 -23.46
C THR A 225 -1.98 4.29 -23.53
N ILE A 226 -1.90 5.62 -23.57
CA ILE A 226 -3.08 6.53 -23.61
C ILE A 226 -3.96 6.27 -24.82
N VAL A 227 -3.38 6.04 -26.00
CA VAL A 227 -4.15 5.76 -27.22
C VAL A 227 -4.53 4.29 -27.39
N GLY A 228 -4.22 3.42 -26.41
CA GLY A 228 -4.60 2.00 -26.45
C GLY A 228 -3.84 1.18 -27.50
N LEU A 229 -2.64 1.61 -27.88
CA LEU A 229 -1.75 0.88 -28.80
C LEU A 229 -0.79 -0.06 -28.07
N GLU A 230 -0.84 -0.09 -26.73
CA GLU A 230 -0.03 -0.98 -25.90
C GLU A 230 -0.79 -2.29 -25.67
N ASP A 231 -0.22 -3.40 -26.12
CA ASP A 231 -0.90 -4.70 -26.07
C ASP A 231 -0.99 -5.29 -24.64
N ASP A 232 -0.18 -4.81 -23.68
CA ASP A 232 -0.14 -5.36 -22.31
C ASP A 232 0.19 -4.32 -21.22
N LEU A 233 -0.79 -3.49 -20.88
CA LEU A 233 -0.69 -2.51 -19.79
C LEU A 233 -0.55 -3.19 -18.41
N GLN A 234 -1.23 -4.32 -18.20
CA GLN A 234 -1.20 -5.05 -16.93
C GLN A 234 0.21 -5.52 -16.60
N PHE A 235 0.83 -6.30 -17.49
CA PHE A 235 2.18 -6.82 -17.28
C PHE A 235 3.20 -5.71 -17.06
N LYS A 236 3.05 -4.58 -17.75
CA LYS A 236 3.92 -3.42 -17.61
C LYS A 236 3.85 -2.80 -16.21
N ILE A 237 2.65 -2.71 -15.63
CA ILE A 237 2.44 -2.21 -14.28
C ILE A 237 2.95 -3.22 -13.26
N GLU A 238 2.53 -4.48 -13.37
CA GLU A 238 2.91 -5.56 -12.45
C GLU A 238 4.44 -5.68 -12.35
N ARG A 239 5.14 -5.73 -13.49
CA ARG A 239 6.61 -5.79 -13.53
C ARG A 239 7.26 -4.53 -12.97
N GLY A 240 6.64 -3.36 -13.16
CA GLY A 240 7.14 -2.09 -12.64
C GLY A 240 7.07 -2.05 -11.11
N ILE A 241 5.93 -2.46 -10.55
CA ILE A 241 5.71 -2.52 -9.10
C ILE A 241 6.58 -3.60 -8.46
N ASP A 242 6.61 -4.81 -9.04
CA ASP A 242 7.48 -5.91 -8.59
C ASP A 242 8.95 -5.50 -8.55
N TYR A 243 9.43 -4.85 -9.62
CA TYR A 243 10.79 -4.32 -9.66
C TYR A 243 11.05 -3.32 -8.55
N ILE A 244 10.15 -2.35 -8.31
CA ILE A 244 10.34 -1.33 -7.26
C ILE A 244 10.44 -2.00 -5.88
N ILE A 245 9.51 -2.91 -5.56
CA ILE A 245 9.44 -3.55 -4.26
C ILE A 245 10.65 -4.44 -4.01
N ASN A 246 10.95 -5.36 -4.92
CA ASN A 246 12.06 -6.30 -4.78
C ASN A 246 13.40 -5.57 -4.79
N ARG A 247 13.58 -4.59 -5.70
CA ARG A 247 14.82 -3.83 -5.78
C ARG A 247 15.06 -3.02 -4.52
N GLY A 248 14.03 -2.39 -3.96
CA GLY A 248 14.16 -1.66 -2.69
C GLY A 248 14.70 -2.56 -1.58
N ALA A 249 14.11 -3.75 -1.43
CA ALA A 249 14.55 -4.71 -0.40
C ALA A 249 15.99 -5.23 -0.62
N GLU A 250 16.42 -5.38 -1.88
CA GLU A 250 17.80 -5.79 -2.21
C GLU A 250 18.84 -4.71 -1.91
N VAL A 251 18.49 -3.45 -2.14
CA VAL A 251 19.47 -2.35 -2.21
C VAL A 251 19.58 -1.52 -0.95
N SER A 252 18.59 -1.60 -0.07
CA SER A 252 18.59 -0.87 1.20
C SER A 252 19.30 -1.67 2.29
N SER A 253 20.11 -0.95 3.07
CA SER A 253 20.84 -1.48 4.23
C SER A 253 20.00 -1.54 5.49
N ASP A 254 19.04 -0.62 5.63
CA ASP A 254 18.09 -0.55 6.74
C ASP A 254 16.67 -0.12 6.29
N GLU A 255 15.73 -0.10 7.24
CA GLU A 255 14.34 0.28 6.97
C GLU A 255 14.15 1.76 6.63
N GLU A 256 14.99 2.66 7.15
CA GLU A 256 14.89 4.09 6.87
C GLU A 256 15.27 4.37 5.42
N GLU A 257 16.33 3.73 4.95
CA GLU A 257 16.77 3.76 3.57
C GLU A 257 15.76 3.10 2.63
N LEU A 258 15.14 1.99 3.03
CA LEU A 258 14.03 1.36 2.28
C LEU A 258 12.84 2.31 2.13
N HIS A 259 12.44 2.96 3.23
CA HIS A 259 11.39 3.97 3.22
C HIS A 259 11.72 5.14 2.28
N GLN A 260 12.97 5.64 2.32
CA GLN A 260 13.44 6.69 1.39
C GLN A 260 13.39 6.23 -0.07
N PHE A 261 13.78 4.99 -0.36
CA PHE A 261 13.73 4.41 -1.71
C PHE A 261 12.29 4.37 -2.26
N TYR A 262 11.35 3.83 -1.47
CA TYR A 262 9.94 3.77 -1.86
C TYR A 262 9.33 5.17 -1.99
N ASN A 263 9.62 6.09 -1.08
CA ASN A 263 9.17 7.48 -1.20
C ASN A 263 9.65 8.14 -2.50
N LEU A 264 10.90 7.92 -2.93
CA LEU A 264 11.39 8.44 -4.21
C LEU A 264 10.62 7.85 -5.41
N ALA A 265 10.36 6.54 -5.39
CA ALA A 265 9.62 5.85 -6.45
C ALA A 265 8.17 6.35 -6.52
N PHE A 266 7.43 6.27 -5.43
CA PHE A 266 6.00 6.57 -5.41
C PHE A 266 5.70 8.08 -5.45
N ASN A 267 6.65 8.94 -5.09
CA ASN A 267 6.53 10.38 -5.41
C ASN A 267 6.61 10.64 -6.92
N CYS A 268 7.45 9.90 -7.67
CA CYS A 268 7.48 9.99 -9.13
C CYS A 268 6.16 9.50 -9.76
N GLU A 269 5.59 8.43 -9.22
CA GLU A 269 4.26 7.94 -9.58
C GLU A 269 3.21 9.04 -9.39
N SER A 270 3.10 9.58 -8.16
CA SER A 270 2.10 10.57 -7.80
C SER A 270 2.20 11.83 -8.68
N LYS A 271 3.41 12.35 -8.90
CA LYS A 271 3.65 13.47 -9.83
C LYS A 271 3.19 13.16 -11.26
N LYS A 272 3.31 11.92 -11.71
CA LYS A 272 2.89 11.52 -13.06
C LYS A 272 1.37 11.44 -13.15
N ILE A 273 0.71 10.88 -12.14
CA ILE A 273 -0.76 10.87 -12.02
C ILE A 273 -1.30 12.31 -11.99
N ASP A 274 -0.64 13.23 -11.26
CA ASP A 274 -0.98 14.66 -11.25
C ASP A 274 -0.96 15.30 -12.63
N VAL A 275 0.03 14.95 -13.46
CA VAL A 275 0.10 15.44 -14.84
C VAL A 275 -1.08 14.95 -15.66
N LEU A 276 -1.53 13.70 -15.45
CA LEU A 276 -2.72 13.16 -16.12
C LEU A 276 -3.99 13.88 -15.64
N ILE A 277 -4.19 14.04 -14.33
CA ILE A 277 -5.32 14.78 -13.75
C ILE A 277 -5.38 16.21 -14.29
N LYS A 278 -4.25 16.92 -14.34
CA LYS A 278 -4.19 18.28 -14.91
C LYS A 278 -4.58 18.31 -16.39
N ARG A 279 -4.25 17.27 -17.17
CA ARG A 279 -4.70 17.15 -18.57
C ARG A 279 -6.21 16.93 -18.65
N ILE A 280 -6.76 16.04 -17.84
CA ILE A 280 -8.20 15.78 -17.72
C ILE A 280 -8.95 17.08 -17.41
N LYS A 281 -8.53 17.82 -16.37
CA LYS A 281 -9.11 19.13 -16.02
C LYS A 281 -9.04 20.16 -17.16
N LYS A 282 -7.97 20.15 -17.96
CA LYS A 282 -7.82 21.04 -19.12
C LYS A 282 -8.82 20.70 -20.22
N TYR A 283 -9.09 19.42 -20.44
CA TYR A 283 -10.08 18.96 -21.40
C TYR A 283 -11.48 19.43 -21.01
N TYR A 284 -11.81 19.39 -19.72
CA TYR A 284 -13.09 19.87 -19.16
C TYR A 284 -13.37 21.36 -19.45
N LYS A 285 -12.33 22.20 -19.47
CA LYS A 285 -12.46 23.66 -19.71
C LYS A 285 -12.61 24.04 -21.20
N THR A 286 -12.58 23.08 -22.12
CA THR A 286 -12.59 23.37 -23.56
C THR A 286 -14.02 23.46 -24.08
N GLU A 287 -14.45 24.64 -24.53
CA GLU A 287 -15.82 24.90 -25.03
C GLU A 287 -16.27 23.96 -26.17
N GLU A 288 -17.55 23.58 -26.14
CA GLU A 288 -18.25 22.76 -27.15
C GLU A 288 -18.27 23.36 -28.56
N ASN A 289 -17.96 24.65 -28.71
CA ASN A 289 -18.01 25.40 -29.97
C ASN A 289 -17.06 24.87 -31.08
N LYS A 290 -16.19 23.89 -30.80
CA LYS A 290 -15.33 23.21 -31.80
C LYS A 290 -15.55 21.69 -31.80
N LYS A 291 -16.60 21.23 -32.47
CA LYS A 291 -17.07 19.82 -32.53
C LYS A 291 -15.95 18.75 -32.62
N ILE A 292 -15.00 18.87 -33.54
CA ILE A 292 -13.92 17.85 -33.72
C ILE A 292 -12.94 17.86 -32.54
N ARG A 293 -12.57 19.07 -32.07
CA ARG A 293 -11.63 19.23 -30.95
C ARG A 293 -12.25 18.70 -29.66
N TYR A 294 -13.55 18.93 -29.45
CA TYR A 294 -14.31 18.40 -28.33
C TYR A 294 -14.35 16.86 -28.32
N ILE A 295 -14.69 16.22 -29.45
CA ILE A 295 -14.71 14.74 -29.56
C ILE A 295 -13.34 14.13 -29.25
N ILE A 296 -12.27 14.70 -29.79
CA ILE A 296 -10.90 14.22 -29.51
C ILE A 296 -10.57 14.37 -28.03
N HIS A 297 -10.91 15.51 -27.41
CA HIS A 297 -10.67 15.74 -25.98
C HIS A 297 -11.51 14.83 -25.09
N ALA A 298 -12.74 14.49 -25.46
CA ALA A 298 -13.59 13.53 -24.74
C ALA A 298 -13.00 12.10 -24.78
N ILE A 299 -12.52 11.64 -25.94
CA ILE A 299 -11.86 10.33 -26.05
C ILE A 299 -10.58 10.29 -25.19
N PHE A 300 -9.76 11.34 -25.22
CA PHE A 300 -8.57 11.41 -24.38
C PHE A 300 -8.91 11.51 -22.89
N HIS A 301 -10.02 12.17 -22.54
CA HIS A 301 -10.52 12.27 -21.18
C HIS A 301 -10.81 10.88 -20.60
N GLU A 302 -11.71 10.13 -21.22
CA GLU A 302 -12.12 8.78 -20.80
C GLU A 302 -10.92 7.83 -20.73
N ARG A 303 -10.02 7.90 -21.72
CA ARG A 303 -8.80 7.05 -21.75
C ARG A 303 -7.84 7.34 -20.60
N ASN A 304 -7.64 8.61 -20.25
CA ASN A 304 -6.78 8.95 -19.11
C ASN A 304 -7.39 8.49 -17.79
N LEU A 305 -8.71 8.62 -17.61
CA LEU A 305 -9.42 8.09 -16.43
C LEU A 305 -9.31 6.56 -16.34
N ASN A 306 -9.54 5.86 -17.46
CA ASN A 306 -9.39 4.41 -17.54
C ASN A 306 -7.99 3.93 -17.16
N ILE A 307 -6.94 4.64 -17.60
CA ILE A 307 -5.56 4.27 -17.26
C ILE A 307 -5.28 4.47 -15.77
N ILE A 308 -5.75 5.56 -15.18
CA ILE A 308 -5.61 5.78 -13.73
C ILE A 308 -6.35 4.68 -12.95
N TYR A 309 -7.58 4.37 -13.37
CA TYR A 309 -8.37 3.28 -12.80
C TYR A 309 -7.60 1.95 -12.84
N TRP A 310 -7.21 1.49 -14.04
CA TRP A 310 -6.52 0.21 -14.21
C TRP A 310 -5.15 0.18 -13.52
N TYR A 311 -4.46 1.31 -13.46
CA TYR A 311 -3.22 1.45 -12.73
C TYR A 311 -3.36 1.07 -11.26
N TYR A 312 -4.33 1.67 -10.55
CA TYR A 312 -4.56 1.38 -9.14
C TYR A 312 -4.99 -0.08 -8.92
N ILE A 313 -5.82 -0.63 -9.80
CA ILE A 313 -6.24 -2.04 -9.71
C ILE A 313 -5.02 -2.97 -9.81
N TYR A 314 -4.20 -2.84 -10.86
CA TYR A 314 -3.05 -3.71 -11.04
C TYR A 314 -1.95 -3.48 -10.01
N LYS A 315 -1.72 -2.23 -9.59
CA LYS A 315 -0.79 -1.89 -8.50
C LYS A 315 -1.16 -2.64 -7.22
N TRP A 316 -2.40 -2.51 -6.76
CA TRP A 316 -2.82 -3.11 -5.49
C TRP A 316 -3.01 -4.61 -5.54
N ASN A 317 -3.36 -5.19 -6.71
CA ASN A 317 -3.28 -6.63 -6.91
C ASN A 317 -1.85 -7.14 -6.73
N THR A 318 -0.88 -6.48 -7.37
CA THR A 318 0.54 -6.85 -7.28
C THR A 318 1.03 -6.73 -5.84
N LEU A 319 0.77 -5.59 -5.19
CA LEU A 319 1.18 -5.34 -3.80
C LEU A 319 0.58 -6.35 -2.83
N ASN A 320 -0.62 -6.88 -3.07
CA ASN A 320 -1.20 -7.88 -2.19
C ASN A 320 -0.42 -9.21 -2.20
N HIS A 321 0.15 -9.57 -3.35
CA HIS A 321 0.93 -10.80 -3.53
C HIS A 321 2.41 -10.67 -3.12
N LEU A 322 2.93 -9.44 -3.09
CA LEU A 322 4.32 -9.19 -2.73
C LEU A 322 4.53 -9.13 -1.22
N LYS A 323 5.74 -9.51 -0.78
CA LYS A 323 6.17 -9.35 0.61
C LYS A 323 6.66 -7.92 0.84
N VAL A 324 5.72 -7.02 1.11
CA VAL A 324 6.00 -5.61 1.42
C VAL A 324 6.08 -5.43 2.94
N MET A 325 6.98 -4.56 3.41
CA MET A 325 7.08 -4.20 4.82
C MET A 325 5.75 -3.60 5.33
N PRO A 326 5.28 -3.94 6.54
CA PRO A 326 3.98 -3.49 7.06
C PRO A 326 3.77 -1.97 7.12
N THR A 327 4.78 -1.22 7.55
CA THR A 327 4.71 0.25 7.57
C THR A 327 4.59 0.83 6.16
N GLU A 328 5.34 0.26 5.21
CA GLU A 328 5.37 0.73 3.83
C GLU A 328 4.05 0.47 3.08
N ILE A 329 3.48 -0.73 3.22
CA ILE A 329 2.17 -1.01 2.59
C ILE A 329 1.07 -0.11 3.16
N LEU A 330 1.15 0.23 4.45
CA LEU A 330 0.17 1.10 5.11
C LEU A 330 0.35 2.57 4.69
N ASN A 331 1.59 3.05 4.59
CA ASN A 331 1.91 4.38 4.05
C ASN A 331 1.49 4.55 2.59
N LEU A 332 1.67 3.51 1.77
CA LEU A 332 1.18 3.49 0.40
C LEU A 332 -0.35 3.54 0.34
N ALA A 333 -1.04 2.78 1.20
CA ALA A 333 -2.49 2.81 1.29
C ALA A 333 -2.99 4.21 1.62
N ILE A 334 -2.42 4.86 2.65
CA ILE A 334 -2.80 6.22 3.07
C ILE A 334 -2.61 7.21 1.92
N THR A 335 -1.45 7.16 1.25
CA THR A 335 -1.12 8.09 0.16
C THR A 335 -2.09 7.91 -1.01
N ASP A 336 -2.36 6.66 -1.39
CA ASP A 336 -3.25 6.34 -2.50
C ASP A 336 -4.72 6.64 -2.17
N PHE A 337 -5.16 6.42 -0.93
CA PHE A 337 -6.49 6.80 -0.48
C PHE A 337 -6.71 8.31 -0.56
N TRP A 338 -5.77 9.12 -0.06
CA TRP A 338 -5.84 10.58 -0.20
C TRP A 338 -5.87 10.99 -1.66
N LYS A 339 -5.04 10.36 -2.49
CA LYS A 339 -4.99 10.67 -3.92
C LYS A 339 -6.30 10.36 -4.64
N LEU A 340 -6.89 9.20 -4.35
CA LEU A 340 -8.16 8.78 -4.93
C LEU A 340 -9.31 9.65 -4.43
N LEU A 341 -9.29 10.06 -3.16
CA LEU A 341 -10.25 10.99 -2.60
C LEU A 341 -10.16 12.36 -3.29
N ASP A 342 -8.95 12.88 -3.54
CA ASP A 342 -8.75 14.12 -4.30
C ASP A 342 -9.30 14.02 -5.73
N ILE A 343 -9.02 12.90 -6.41
CA ILE A 343 -9.56 12.63 -7.75
C ILE A 343 -11.09 12.58 -7.71
N GLU A 344 -11.67 11.89 -6.74
CA GLU A 344 -13.13 11.80 -6.57
C GLU A 344 -13.73 13.17 -6.32
N ASN A 345 -13.10 14.03 -5.52
CA ASN A 345 -13.56 15.40 -5.28
C ASN A 345 -13.51 16.27 -6.53
N ASP A 346 -12.48 16.07 -7.36
CA ASP A 346 -12.30 16.82 -8.60
C ASP A 346 -13.30 16.43 -9.69
N PHE A 347 -13.76 15.16 -9.70
CA PHE A 347 -14.54 14.58 -10.79
C PHE A 347 -15.87 13.96 -10.34
N TYR A 348 -16.35 14.23 -9.11
CA TYR A 348 -17.56 13.61 -8.55
C TYR A 348 -18.78 13.71 -9.46
N GLU A 349 -18.99 14.87 -10.11
CA GLU A 349 -20.14 15.13 -10.99
C GLU A 349 -19.93 14.63 -12.44
N ASN A 350 -18.76 14.07 -12.75
CA ASN A 350 -18.42 13.64 -14.11
C ASN A 350 -18.98 12.23 -14.41
N GLU A 351 -19.77 12.11 -15.48
CA GLU A 351 -20.41 10.85 -15.87
C GLU A 351 -19.39 9.76 -16.24
N ASP A 352 -18.37 10.07 -17.07
CA ASP A 352 -17.32 9.10 -17.43
C ASP A 352 -16.58 8.60 -16.18
N TYR A 353 -16.30 9.50 -15.23
CA TYR A 353 -15.66 9.14 -13.96
C TYR A 353 -16.53 8.18 -13.16
N GLN A 354 -17.82 8.49 -12.98
CA GLN A 354 -18.75 7.61 -12.29
C GLN A 354 -18.89 6.26 -13.01
N GLU A 355 -18.95 6.24 -14.35
CA GLU A 355 -19.04 4.99 -15.12
C GLU A 355 -17.79 4.11 -14.95
N ILE A 356 -16.59 4.71 -14.94
CA ILE A 356 -15.33 3.99 -14.84
C ILE A 356 -15.04 3.55 -13.40
N PHE A 357 -15.15 4.46 -12.43
CA PHE A 357 -14.72 4.24 -11.05
C PHE A 357 -15.83 3.65 -10.18
N TRP A 358 -17.10 4.00 -10.39
CA TRP A 358 -18.18 3.56 -9.51
C TRP A 358 -18.81 2.25 -9.98
N LYS A 359 -18.44 1.16 -9.32
CA LYS A 359 -18.91 -0.19 -9.64
C LYS A 359 -19.75 -0.77 -8.51
N ILE A 360 -20.69 -1.64 -8.87
CA ILE A 360 -21.42 -2.46 -7.91
C ILE A 360 -20.42 -3.46 -7.33
N CYS A 361 -20.20 -3.38 -6.02
CA CYS A 361 -19.15 -4.15 -5.32
C CYS A 361 -19.71 -5.45 -4.72
N ASN A 362 -20.52 -6.19 -5.49
CA ASN A 362 -21.17 -7.42 -4.99
C ASN A 362 -20.35 -8.68 -5.29
N GLU A 363 -19.64 -8.73 -6.41
CA GLU A 363 -18.78 -9.83 -6.82
C GLU A 363 -17.59 -9.30 -7.64
N ASP A 364 -16.43 -9.97 -7.53
CA ASP A 364 -15.17 -9.55 -8.12
C ASP A 364 -15.30 -9.35 -9.65
N THR A 365 -14.94 -8.17 -10.14
CA THR A 365 -14.92 -7.94 -11.58
C THR A 365 -13.72 -8.66 -12.20
N LYS A 366 -13.99 -9.83 -12.80
CA LYS A 366 -13.07 -10.65 -13.62
C LYS A 366 -11.80 -11.14 -12.89
N GLY A 367 -11.92 -12.30 -12.25
CA GLY A 367 -10.78 -13.23 -12.06
C GLY A 367 -9.85 -12.98 -10.87
N VAL A 368 -10.16 -12.01 -10.01
CA VAL A 368 -9.47 -11.82 -8.73
C VAL A 368 -10.27 -12.54 -7.63
N ARG A 369 -9.61 -13.06 -6.59
CA ARG A 369 -10.28 -13.72 -5.46
C ARG A 369 -10.55 -12.69 -4.37
N LEU A 370 -11.82 -12.58 -3.97
CA LEU A 370 -12.20 -11.96 -2.70
C LEU A 370 -11.69 -12.82 -1.52
N PRO A 371 -11.24 -12.19 -0.43
CA PRO A 371 -11.03 -12.90 0.83
C PRO A 371 -12.34 -13.55 1.29
N SER A 372 -12.26 -14.81 1.70
CA SER A 372 -13.39 -15.70 2.01
C SER A 372 -14.27 -15.28 3.19
N ARG A 373 -14.02 -14.12 3.82
CA ARG A 373 -14.66 -13.65 5.06
C ARG A 373 -15.36 -12.31 4.96
N VAL A 374 -15.33 -11.63 3.81
CA VAL A 374 -16.22 -10.48 3.60
C VAL A 374 -17.62 -11.05 3.37
N HIS A 375 -18.35 -11.23 4.47
CA HIS A 375 -19.75 -11.63 4.43
C HIS A 375 -20.47 -10.78 3.39
N LYS A 376 -21.22 -11.45 2.49
CA LYS A 376 -22.25 -10.83 1.66
C LYS A 376 -23.22 -10.12 2.61
N SER A 377 -22.94 -8.86 2.94
CA SER A 377 -23.92 -8.00 3.60
C SER A 377 -24.95 -7.63 2.53
N ASP A 378 -26.22 -7.52 2.92
CA ASP A 378 -27.37 -7.13 2.08
C ASP A 378 -27.27 -5.75 1.40
N GLN A 379 -26.08 -5.18 1.21
CA GLN A 379 -25.78 -3.94 0.48
C GLN A 379 -25.72 -4.16 -1.05
N ASP A 380 -26.58 -5.03 -1.55
CA ASP A 380 -26.48 -5.69 -2.86
C ASP A 380 -26.73 -4.80 -4.09
N ASN A 381 -26.62 -3.46 -4.02
CA ASN A 381 -26.75 -2.60 -5.21
C ASN A 381 -26.02 -1.24 -5.12
N ILE A 382 -25.13 -1.02 -4.14
CA ILE A 382 -24.51 0.30 -3.96
C ILE A 382 -23.24 0.41 -4.80
N LYS A 383 -23.26 1.30 -5.80
CA LYS A 383 -22.06 1.67 -6.56
C LYS A 383 -21.09 2.43 -5.66
N ARG A 384 -19.81 2.06 -5.69
CA ARG A 384 -18.73 2.73 -4.95
C ARG A 384 -17.49 2.85 -5.80
N ASN A 385 -16.61 3.80 -5.46
CA ASN A 385 -15.28 3.90 -6.05
C ASN A 385 -14.51 2.59 -5.82
N TYR A 386 -14.36 1.82 -6.91
CA TYR A 386 -13.82 0.47 -6.84
C TYR A 386 -12.32 0.49 -6.52
N CYS A 387 -11.56 1.49 -6.96
CA CYS A 387 -10.15 1.61 -6.58
C CYS A 387 -9.99 1.74 -5.06
N ILE A 388 -10.78 2.61 -4.42
CA ILE A 388 -10.81 2.74 -2.95
C ILE A 388 -11.21 1.40 -2.31
N TYR A 389 -12.28 0.77 -2.81
CA TYR A 389 -12.74 -0.52 -2.32
C TYR A 389 -11.64 -1.60 -2.39
N ARG A 390 -10.85 -1.63 -3.47
CA ARG A 390 -9.77 -2.61 -3.63
C ARG A 390 -8.64 -2.41 -2.64
N ILE A 391 -8.21 -1.18 -2.39
CA ILE A 391 -7.19 -0.90 -1.36
C ILE A 391 -7.74 -1.29 0.02
N TYR A 392 -9.01 -0.97 0.28
CA TYR A 392 -9.69 -1.33 1.52
C TYR A 392 -9.70 -2.85 1.76
N LEU A 393 -9.99 -3.66 0.74
CA LEU A 393 -9.95 -5.12 0.86
C LEU A 393 -8.56 -5.63 1.25
N VAL A 394 -7.51 -5.12 0.61
CA VAL A 394 -6.12 -5.47 0.97
C VAL A 394 -5.84 -5.06 2.42
N MET A 395 -6.27 -3.86 2.83
CA MET A 395 -6.08 -3.40 4.21
C MET A 395 -6.84 -4.23 5.24
N ILE A 396 -8.04 -4.73 4.92
CA ILE A 396 -8.73 -5.70 5.78
C ILE A 396 -7.87 -6.95 5.97
N GLU A 397 -7.39 -7.56 4.88
CA GLU A 397 -6.57 -8.78 4.97
C GLU A 397 -5.31 -8.55 5.82
N LYS A 398 -4.65 -7.39 5.67
CA LYS A 398 -3.47 -7.06 6.46
C LYS A 398 -3.81 -6.81 7.93
N VAL A 399 -4.87 -6.05 8.23
CA VAL A 399 -5.30 -5.80 9.60
C VAL A 399 -5.83 -7.07 10.28
N GLU A 400 -6.38 -8.01 9.52
CA GLU A 400 -6.78 -9.32 10.02
C GLU A 400 -5.58 -10.21 10.43
N ASP A 401 -4.38 -9.97 9.90
CA ASP A 401 -3.18 -10.66 10.35
C ASP A 401 -2.59 -9.99 11.60
N ILE A 402 -2.57 -10.69 12.73
CA ILE A 402 -1.96 -10.17 13.96
C ILE A 402 -0.45 -9.99 13.83
N ASN A 403 0.23 -10.80 13.01
CA ASN A 403 1.68 -10.68 12.81
C ASN A 403 2.02 -9.41 12.04
N PHE A 404 1.15 -9.01 11.10
CA PHE A 404 1.26 -7.73 10.43
C PHE A 404 1.18 -6.57 11.42
N LEU A 405 0.17 -6.58 12.31
CA LEU A 405 0.00 -5.52 13.31
C LEU A 405 1.18 -5.47 14.30
N ASN A 406 1.68 -6.61 14.77
CA ASN A 406 2.80 -6.68 15.70
C ASN A 406 4.13 -6.16 15.10
N GLN A 407 4.24 -6.10 13.77
CA GLN A 407 5.40 -5.53 13.07
C GLN A 407 5.30 -4.01 12.88
N LEU A 408 4.14 -3.40 13.15
CA LEU A 408 4.00 -1.94 13.10
C LEU A 408 4.67 -1.32 14.33
N LYS A 409 5.69 -0.49 14.10
CA LYS A 409 6.48 0.16 15.15
C LYS A 409 5.76 1.33 15.84
N ASP A 410 4.82 1.97 15.13
CA ASP A 410 4.09 3.14 15.61
C ASP A 410 2.60 3.05 15.26
N LEU A 411 1.74 3.48 16.18
CA LEU A 411 0.30 3.64 15.99
C LEU A 411 -0.04 4.84 15.09
N LYS A 412 0.89 5.77 14.89
CA LYS A 412 0.69 6.97 14.08
C LYS A 412 0.22 6.64 12.66
N ASP A 413 0.83 5.65 12.03
CA ASP A 413 0.47 5.26 10.66
C ASP A 413 -0.95 4.67 10.65
N LEU A 414 -1.28 3.80 11.62
CA LEU A 414 -2.64 3.28 11.76
C LEU A 414 -3.68 4.39 11.99
N LYS A 415 -3.38 5.40 12.83
CA LYS A 415 -4.25 6.57 13.02
C LYS A 415 -4.48 7.31 11.71
N ASN A 416 -3.44 7.50 10.91
CA ASN A 416 -3.53 8.16 9.61
C ASN A 416 -4.41 7.35 8.64
N LEU A 417 -4.30 6.01 8.66
CA LEU A 417 -5.18 5.12 7.89
C LEU A 417 -6.65 5.27 8.32
N LEU A 418 -6.93 5.22 9.62
CA LEU A 418 -8.30 5.41 10.13
C LEU A 418 -8.86 6.79 9.76
N ASN A 419 -8.04 7.83 9.82
CA ASN A 419 -8.43 9.19 9.47
C ASN A 419 -8.82 9.32 7.98
N VAL A 420 -8.00 8.80 7.05
CA VAL A 420 -8.32 8.91 5.63
C VAL A 420 -9.57 8.09 5.25
N LEU A 421 -9.78 6.94 5.89
CA LEU A 421 -10.98 6.13 5.67
C LEU A 421 -12.24 6.83 6.20
N GLU A 422 -12.14 7.56 7.30
CA GLU A 422 -13.26 8.32 7.86
C GLU A 422 -13.64 9.50 6.95
N GLU A 423 -12.65 10.18 6.37
CA GLU A 423 -12.86 11.24 5.39
C GLU A 423 -13.49 10.72 4.09
N ILE A 424 -13.15 9.50 3.68
CA ILE A 424 -13.83 8.81 2.57
C ILE A 424 -15.29 8.49 2.95
N ASP A 425 -15.53 7.93 4.14
CA ASP A 425 -16.87 7.55 4.60
C ASP A 425 -17.81 8.75 4.79
N LYS A 426 -17.30 9.92 5.16
CA LYS A 426 -18.08 11.17 5.21
C LYS A 426 -18.69 11.55 3.85
N LYS A 427 -18.03 11.21 2.75
CA LYS A 427 -18.49 11.54 1.38
C LYS A 427 -19.31 10.43 0.74
N GLY A 428 -18.95 9.19 1.00
CA GLY A 428 -19.66 8.02 0.48
C GLY A 428 -21.00 7.85 1.17
N LYS A 429 -22.12 8.07 0.47
CA LYS A 429 -23.44 7.62 0.97
C LYS A 429 -23.37 6.10 1.20
N ASN A 430 -23.38 5.69 2.47
CA ASN A 430 -23.38 4.29 2.92
C ASN A 430 -22.05 3.51 2.79
N SER A 431 -20.88 4.15 2.67
CA SER A 431 -19.62 3.42 2.89
C SER A 431 -19.32 3.31 4.38
N LYS A 432 -18.77 2.15 4.80
CA LYS A 432 -18.44 1.83 6.19
C LYS A 432 -17.00 1.31 6.29
N TYR A 433 -16.08 1.86 5.49
CA TYR A 433 -14.70 1.39 5.42
C TYR A 433 -13.96 1.60 6.73
N PHE A 434 -14.04 2.81 7.29
CA PHE A 434 -13.45 3.15 8.58
C PHE A 434 -14.05 2.28 9.68
N SER A 435 -15.38 2.24 9.75
CA SER A 435 -16.12 1.50 10.77
C SER A 435 -15.82 -0.01 10.74
N SER A 436 -15.53 -0.58 9.58
CA SER A 436 -15.19 -2.01 9.44
C SER A 436 -13.79 -2.33 9.95
N ILE A 437 -12.77 -1.58 9.50
CA ILE A 437 -11.38 -1.77 9.96
C ILE A 437 -11.27 -1.46 11.46
N PHE A 438 -11.91 -0.39 11.92
CA PHE A 438 -11.97 -0.06 13.34
C PHE A 438 -12.58 -1.20 14.15
N SER A 439 -13.69 -1.81 13.68
CA SER A 439 -14.33 -2.93 14.37
C SER A 439 -13.39 -4.11 14.58
N ILE A 440 -12.58 -4.46 13.57
CA ILE A 440 -11.61 -5.57 13.66
C ILE A 440 -10.57 -5.26 14.75
N LEU A 441 -10.01 -4.05 14.75
CA LEU A 441 -9.01 -3.62 15.72
C LEU A 441 -9.57 -3.55 17.14
N PHE A 442 -10.75 -2.93 17.29
CA PHE A 442 -11.39 -2.74 18.58
C PHE A 442 -11.86 -4.06 19.20
N THR A 443 -12.37 -5.00 18.40
CA THR A 443 -12.75 -6.33 18.91
C THR A 443 -11.54 -7.10 19.44
N ARG A 444 -10.32 -6.82 18.95
CA ARG A 444 -9.11 -7.48 19.47
C ARG A 444 -8.67 -6.96 20.83
N THR A 445 -9.04 -5.74 21.22
CA THR A 445 -8.65 -5.20 22.53
C THR A 445 -9.35 -5.90 23.69
N ILE A 446 -10.50 -6.54 23.42
CA ILE A 446 -11.31 -7.28 24.39
C ILE A 446 -11.09 -8.79 24.34
N ASP A 447 -10.56 -9.32 23.22
CA ASP A 447 -10.33 -10.75 23.04
C ASP A 447 -9.07 -11.21 23.81
N ARG A 448 -9.26 -12.17 24.72
CA ARG A 448 -8.20 -12.73 25.57
C ARG A 448 -7.02 -13.28 24.76
N LYS A 449 -7.25 -13.74 23.53
CA LYS A 449 -6.21 -14.28 22.65
C LYS A 449 -5.10 -13.27 22.33
N TYR A 450 -5.41 -11.97 22.36
CA TYR A 450 -4.49 -10.92 21.94
C TYR A 450 -3.92 -10.11 23.10
N LYS A 451 -4.12 -10.54 24.36
CA LYS A 451 -3.62 -9.83 25.55
C LYS A 451 -2.10 -9.64 25.57
N ASP A 452 -1.36 -10.55 24.96
CA ASP A 452 0.11 -10.50 24.91
C ASP A 452 0.65 -9.69 23.71
N SER A 453 -0.23 -9.10 22.88
CA SER A 453 0.19 -8.24 21.77
C SER A 453 0.46 -6.81 22.26
N ASP A 454 1.73 -6.40 22.18
CA ASP A 454 2.16 -5.03 22.49
C ASP A 454 1.41 -3.98 21.65
N PHE A 455 1.14 -4.31 20.38
CA PHE A 455 0.40 -3.43 19.49
C PHE A 455 -1.04 -3.23 19.95
N ILE A 456 -1.75 -4.32 20.25
CA ILE A 456 -3.15 -4.27 20.72
C ILE A 456 -3.24 -3.58 22.08
N ASN A 457 -2.29 -3.81 22.98
CA ASN A 457 -2.22 -3.10 24.27
C ASN A 457 -2.02 -1.60 24.07
N SER A 458 -1.12 -1.21 23.17
CA SER A 458 -0.89 0.20 22.82
C SER A 458 -2.13 0.84 22.19
N PHE A 459 -2.82 0.12 21.30
CA PHE A 459 -4.08 0.57 20.69
C PHE A 459 -5.21 0.69 21.74
N SER A 460 -5.32 -0.25 22.68
CA SER A 460 -6.28 -0.20 23.79
C SER A 460 -6.06 1.01 24.71
N LYS A 461 -4.78 1.33 25.00
CA LYS A 461 -4.41 2.52 25.77
C LYS A 461 -4.75 3.81 25.03
N MET A 462 -4.50 3.85 23.72
CA MET A 462 -4.90 4.96 22.86
C MET A 462 -6.43 5.15 22.85
N MET A 463 -7.20 4.06 22.79
CA MET A 463 -8.65 4.08 22.90
C MET A 463 -9.14 4.52 24.27
N SER A 464 -8.28 4.61 25.29
CA SER A 464 -8.61 5.15 26.62
C SER A 464 -8.22 6.62 26.79
N ASP A 465 -7.59 7.22 25.78
CA ASP A 465 -7.14 8.61 25.85
C ASP A 465 -8.32 9.59 25.77
N LYS A 466 -8.30 10.60 26.66
CA LYS A 466 -9.27 11.70 26.71
C LYS A 466 -9.15 12.64 25.52
N TYR A 467 -7.95 12.80 24.97
CA TYR A 467 -7.63 13.72 23.87
C TYR A 467 -7.78 13.09 22.48
N MET A 468 -8.39 11.91 22.38
CA MET A 468 -8.61 11.24 21.10
C MET A 468 -9.57 12.05 20.19
N PRO A 469 -9.38 12.03 18.85
CA PRO A 469 -10.30 12.62 17.89
C PRO A 469 -11.76 12.15 18.05
N GLU A 470 -12.70 13.07 17.85
CA GLU A 470 -14.13 12.84 18.11
C GLU A 470 -14.73 11.67 17.30
N TYR A 471 -14.33 11.51 16.04
CA TYR A 471 -14.80 10.41 15.20
C TYR A 471 -14.44 9.03 15.77
N LEU A 472 -13.24 8.88 16.35
CA LEU A 472 -12.83 7.65 17.04
C LEU A 472 -13.60 7.46 18.35
N LYS A 473 -13.93 8.55 19.06
CA LYS A 473 -14.70 8.47 20.32
C LYS A 473 -16.10 7.95 20.03
N ASN A 474 -16.77 8.53 19.04
CA ASN A 474 -18.10 8.13 18.63
C ASN A 474 -18.11 6.67 18.15
N GLU A 475 -17.13 6.27 17.35
CA GLU A 475 -17.06 4.89 16.87
C GLU A 475 -16.78 3.90 18.01
N ARG A 476 -15.90 4.20 18.97
CA ARG A 476 -15.66 3.30 20.11
C ARG A 476 -16.91 3.13 20.98
N ILE A 477 -17.69 4.20 21.19
CA ILE A 477 -18.95 4.15 21.95
C ILE A 477 -19.94 3.25 21.22
N ASN A 478 -20.18 3.53 19.93
CA ASN A 478 -21.07 2.76 19.08
C ASN A 478 -20.67 1.28 19.04
N ARG A 479 -19.38 0.99 18.91
CA ARG A 479 -18.87 -0.39 18.89
C ARG A 479 -19.00 -1.09 20.22
N SER A 480 -18.66 -0.42 21.32
CA SER A 480 -18.85 -0.97 22.66
C SER A 480 -20.32 -1.34 22.90
N LYS A 481 -21.24 -0.44 22.54
CA LYS A 481 -22.69 -0.65 22.63
C LYS A 481 -23.13 -1.84 21.78
N ASN A 482 -22.73 -1.86 20.51
CA ASN A 482 -23.10 -2.93 19.59
C ASN A 482 -22.58 -4.32 20.00
N ILE A 483 -21.37 -4.38 20.56
CA ILE A 483 -20.78 -5.63 21.07
C ILE A 483 -21.59 -6.17 22.24
N LEU A 484 -21.98 -5.32 23.20
CA LEU A 484 -22.80 -5.78 24.34
C LEU A 484 -24.24 -6.10 23.91
N LEU A 485 -24.78 -5.35 22.94
CA LEU A 485 -26.11 -5.56 22.36
C LEU A 485 -26.19 -6.68 21.30
N SER A 486 -25.11 -7.42 21.04
CA SER A 486 -25.16 -8.58 20.12
C SER A 486 -25.63 -9.85 20.83
N GLY A 487 -25.53 -9.92 22.15
CA GLY A 487 -25.77 -11.15 22.91
C GLY A 487 -24.70 -12.23 22.69
N GLU A 488 -23.69 -11.97 21.85
CA GLU A 488 -22.50 -12.81 21.66
C GLU A 488 -21.45 -12.63 22.76
N SER A 489 -21.82 -11.93 23.85
CA SER A 489 -21.16 -12.00 25.16
C SER A 489 -21.23 -13.43 25.70
N THR A 490 -20.51 -14.32 25.05
CA THR A 490 -20.27 -15.69 25.49
C THR A 490 -19.16 -15.64 26.53
N GLU A 491 -19.30 -16.44 27.58
CA GLU A 491 -18.30 -16.59 28.67
C GLU A 491 -16.89 -16.93 28.17
N TYR A 492 -16.77 -17.34 26.89
CA TYR A 492 -15.53 -17.64 26.20
C TYR A 492 -14.80 -16.41 25.63
N LEU A 493 -15.49 -15.32 25.28
CA LEU A 493 -14.91 -14.15 24.61
C LEU A 493 -14.67 -12.95 25.54
N MET A 494 -15.51 -12.74 26.56
CA MET A 494 -15.45 -11.58 27.47
C MET A 494 -15.08 -12.02 28.88
N ASP A 495 -14.04 -11.42 29.48
CA ASP A 495 -13.92 -11.41 30.94
C ASP A 495 -14.46 -10.12 31.54
N ASN A 496 -14.50 -10.11 32.86
CA ASN A 496 -14.80 -8.96 33.70
C ASN A 496 -13.97 -7.71 33.34
N ASN A 497 -12.72 -7.86 32.90
CA ASN A 497 -11.90 -6.71 32.49
C ASN A 497 -12.38 -6.14 31.14
N ALA A 498 -12.75 -6.99 30.20
CA ALA A 498 -13.32 -6.57 28.92
C ALA A 498 -14.67 -5.85 29.11
N LEU A 499 -15.52 -6.33 30.04
CA LEU A 499 -16.77 -5.66 30.38
C LEU A 499 -16.52 -4.26 30.99
N ASP A 500 -15.64 -4.15 31.99
CA ASP A 500 -15.27 -2.85 32.60
C ASP A 500 -14.69 -1.89 31.55
N TYR A 501 -13.88 -2.41 30.63
CA TYR A 501 -13.30 -1.64 29.53
C TYR A 501 -14.36 -1.09 28.57
N LEU A 502 -15.34 -1.91 28.15
CA LEU A 502 -16.40 -1.45 27.24
C LEU A 502 -17.32 -0.42 27.90
N LEU A 503 -17.71 -0.65 29.15
CA LEU A 503 -18.59 0.26 29.89
C LEU A 503 -17.93 1.60 30.21
N MET A 504 -16.60 1.65 30.32
CA MET A 504 -15.85 2.88 30.58
C MET A 504 -16.11 3.99 29.56
N PHE A 505 -16.47 3.66 28.33
CA PHE A 505 -16.66 4.63 27.25
C PHE A 505 -18.08 5.14 27.12
N MET A 506 -19.06 4.43 27.68
CA MET A 506 -20.49 4.70 27.45
C MET A 506 -21.02 5.82 28.33
N LYS A 507 -22.01 6.53 27.81
CA LYS A 507 -22.85 7.45 28.60
C LYS A 507 -23.80 6.65 29.50
N PHE A 508 -24.34 7.31 30.51
CA PHE A 508 -25.20 6.65 31.49
C PHE A 508 -26.43 5.99 30.85
N GLU A 509 -27.09 6.71 29.93
CA GLU A 509 -28.21 6.23 29.12
C GLU A 509 -27.90 4.91 28.38
N ASP A 510 -26.75 4.86 27.70
CA ASP A 510 -26.30 3.66 26.98
C ASP A 510 -26.04 2.48 27.93
N ILE A 511 -25.48 2.75 29.12
CA ILE A 511 -25.23 1.72 30.14
C ILE A 511 -26.55 1.10 30.62
N ILE A 512 -27.58 1.91 30.88
CA ILE A 512 -28.90 1.43 31.32
C ILE A 512 -29.56 0.58 30.22
N LEU A 513 -29.51 1.05 28.97
CA LEU A 513 -30.05 0.32 27.82
C LEU A 513 -29.37 -1.05 27.65
N VAL A 514 -28.04 -1.08 27.71
CA VAL A 514 -27.28 -2.32 27.56
C VAL A 514 -27.49 -3.26 28.74
N LEU A 515 -27.52 -2.76 29.99
CA LEU A 515 -27.82 -3.57 31.18
C LEU A 515 -29.18 -4.26 31.02
N THR A 516 -30.20 -3.50 30.63
CA THR A 516 -31.57 -4.02 30.44
C THR A 516 -31.60 -5.07 29.33
N PHE A 517 -30.92 -4.81 28.21
CA PHE A 517 -30.75 -5.79 27.13
C PHE A 517 -30.11 -7.09 27.63
N CYS A 518 -28.98 -7.00 28.33
CA CYS A 518 -28.23 -8.17 28.80
C CYS A 518 -29.06 -9.04 29.73
N LEU A 519 -29.80 -8.44 30.66
CA LEU A 519 -30.70 -9.17 31.57
C LEU A 519 -31.87 -9.82 30.83
N ALA A 520 -32.49 -9.10 29.89
CA ALA A 520 -33.61 -9.63 29.11
C ALA A 520 -33.15 -10.76 28.17
N TYR A 521 -31.98 -10.62 27.57
CA TYR A 521 -31.35 -11.63 26.73
C TYR A 521 -30.94 -12.87 27.53
N SER A 522 -30.41 -12.70 28.76
CA SER A 522 -30.02 -13.83 29.62
C SER A 522 -31.24 -14.66 30.04
N GLU A 523 -32.37 -14.02 30.34
CA GLU A 523 -33.67 -14.70 30.62
C GLU A 523 -34.07 -15.58 29.44
N ARG A 524 -34.13 -14.99 28.24
CA ARG A 524 -34.57 -15.68 27.03
C ARG A 524 -33.63 -16.79 26.60
N SER A 525 -32.35 -16.67 26.96
CA SER A 525 -31.32 -17.68 26.69
C SER A 525 -31.25 -18.77 27.76
N GLY A 526 -32.04 -18.69 28.84
CA GLY A 526 -31.98 -19.62 29.96
C GLY A 526 -30.64 -19.61 30.71
N LYS A 527 -29.93 -18.48 30.67
CA LYS A 527 -28.65 -18.29 31.37
C LYS A 527 -28.87 -17.87 32.82
N GLU A 528 -27.85 -18.03 33.66
CA GLU A 528 -27.84 -17.44 35.00
C GLU A 528 -27.99 -15.90 34.94
N VAL A 529 -28.50 -15.30 36.02
CA VAL A 529 -28.85 -13.87 36.09
C VAL A 529 -27.62 -12.99 35.90
N MET A 530 -26.69 -13.06 36.84
CA MET A 530 -25.46 -12.26 36.89
C MET A 530 -24.56 -12.80 38.00
N LYS A 531 -23.25 -12.90 37.76
CA LYS A 531 -22.27 -13.27 38.80
C LYS A 531 -21.89 -12.05 39.65
N ILE A 532 -21.45 -12.26 40.88
CA ILE A 532 -21.13 -11.16 41.81
C ILE A 532 -19.99 -10.26 41.29
N GLU A 533 -19.00 -10.83 40.61
CA GLU A 533 -17.90 -10.07 40.02
C GLU A 533 -18.39 -9.18 38.87
N GLU A 534 -19.33 -9.67 38.07
CA GLU A 534 -19.97 -8.91 36.99
C GLU A 534 -20.81 -7.77 37.57
N PHE A 535 -21.61 -8.06 38.60
CA PHE A 535 -22.42 -7.05 39.31
C PHE A 535 -21.56 -5.90 39.84
N LYS A 536 -20.40 -6.20 40.44
CA LYS A 536 -19.46 -5.18 40.93
C LYS A 536 -18.96 -4.25 39.83
N ILE A 537 -18.79 -4.75 38.61
CA ILE A 537 -18.37 -3.94 37.45
C ILE A 537 -19.50 -3.03 36.99
N TRP A 538 -20.72 -3.56 36.83
CA TRP A 538 -21.88 -2.74 36.51
C TRP A 538 -22.06 -1.61 37.53
N LYS A 539 -22.00 -1.93 38.82
CA LYS A 539 -22.09 -0.95 39.91
C LYS A 539 -20.98 0.10 39.84
N LYS A 540 -19.73 -0.31 39.60
CA LYS A 540 -18.59 0.60 39.43
C LYS A 540 -18.80 1.56 38.26
N SER A 541 -19.24 1.06 37.11
CA SER A 541 -19.46 1.86 35.89
C SER A 541 -20.60 2.85 36.08
N ILE A 542 -21.70 2.41 36.67
CA ILE A 542 -22.86 3.25 37.00
C ILE A 542 -22.47 4.34 38.01
N ASN A 543 -21.77 3.99 39.09
CA ASN A 543 -21.31 4.94 40.09
C ASN A 543 -20.34 5.99 39.53
N ARG A 544 -19.52 5.63 38.53
CA ARG A 544 -18.65 6.58 37.84
C ARG A 544 -19.46 7.67 37.13
N GLN A 545 -20.59 7.31 36.50
CA GLN A 545 -21.45 8.26 35.81
C GLN A 545 -22.35 9.07 36.76
N TYR A 546 -22.76 8.51 37.90
CA TYR A 546 -23.51 9.23 38.93
C TYR A 546 -22.79 10.48 39.48
N LEU A 547 -21.47 10.56 39.33
CA LEU A 547 -20.70 11.75 39.71
C LEU A 547 -20.89 12.91 38.72
N GLU A 548 -21.39 12.62 37.52
CA GLU A 548 -21.54 13.57 36.41
C GLU A 548 -23.02 13.79 36.03
N GLU A 549 -23.89 12.79 36.18
CA GLU A 549 -25.32 12.83 35.82
C GLU A 549 -26.21 12.27 36.94
N ASN A 550 -27.36 12.89 37.23
CA ASN A 550 -28.32 12.41 38.23
C ASN A 550 -29.43 11.59 37.57
N ILE A 551 -29.71 10.37 38.06
CA ILE A 551 -30.78 9.52 37.52
C ILE A 551 -32.17 10.17 37.63
N GLU A 552 -32.38 11.07 38.60
CA GLU A 552 -33.63 11.85 38.70
C GLU A 552 -33.81 12.80 37.50
N ASP A 553 -32.73 13.26 36.87
CA ASP A 553 -32.81 14.12 35.68
C ASP A 553 -33.29 13.30 34.45
N LEU A 554 -32.98 11.99 34.42
CA LEU A 554 -33.49 11.07 33.41
C LEU A 554 -34.94 10.64 33.63
N ARG A 555 -35.53 10.96 34.79
CA ARG A 555 -36.94 10.63 35.08
C ARG A 555 -37.91 11.34 34.16
N GLN A 556 -37.56 12.53 33.67
CA GLN A 556 -38.38 13.36 32.78
C GLN A 556 -37.84 13.43 31.33
N SER A 557 -36.80 12.67 30.99
CA SER A 557 -36.16 12.74 29.67
C SER A 557 -36.87 11.88 28.62
N GLU A 558 -36.71 12.24 27.34
CA GLU A 558 -37.19 11.45 26.18
C GLU A 558 -36.48 10.09 26.05
N PHE A 559 -35.42 9.84 26.84
CA PHE A 559 -34.65 8.59 26.89
C PHE A 559 -35.54 7.35 27.04
N LEU A 560 -36.61 7.45 27.82
CA LEU A 560 -37.58 6.37 28.01
C LEU A 560 -38.26 5.95 26.70
N CYS A 561 -38.51 6.90 25.79
CA CYS A 561 -39.05 6.61 24.47
C CYS A 561 -38.00 5.93 23.56
N GLU A 562 -36.71 6.25 23.70
CA GLU A 562 -35.62 5.56 22.99
C GLU A 562 -35.37 4.14 23.52
N LEU A 563 -35.56 3.92 24.83
CA LEU A 563 -35.48 2.59 25.42
C LEU A 563 -36.65 1.70 24.97
N SER A 564 -37.79 2.31 24.65
CA SER A 564 -39.07 1.63 24.41
C SER A 564 -39.42 1.46 22.92
N LYS A 565 -39.05 2.39 22.03
CA LYS A 565 -39.29 2.32 20.58
C LYS A 565 -38.03 1.93 19.80
N ASP A 566 -38.14 0.92 18.94
CA ASP A 566 -37.07 0.42 18.05
C ASP A 566 -35.76 -0.02 18.73
N SER A 567 -35.76 -0.18 20.06
CA SER A 567 -34.62 -0.71 20.81
C SER A 567 -34.57 -2.23 20.65
N LYS A 568 -33.36 -2.81 20.62
CA LYS A 568 -33.22 -4.28 20.64
C LYS A 568 -33.81 -4.94 21.90
N VAL A 569 -34.09 -4.16 22.94
CA VAL A 569 -34.70 -4.62 24.20
C VAL A 569 -36.18 -4.94 24.01
N SER A 570 -36.88 -4.14 23.21
CA SER A 570 -38.32 -4.33 22.89
C SER A 570 -38.63 -5.69 22.22
N HIS A 571 -37.63 -6.36 21.65
CA HIS A 571 -37.75 -7.73 21.14
C HIS A 571 -37.92 -8.77 22.25
N PHE A 572 -37.46 -8.47 23.47
CA PHE A 572 -37.44 -9.42 24.59
C PHE A 572 -38.49 -9.11 25.65
N ILE A 573 -38.75 -7.83 25.91
CA ILE A 573 -39.72 -7.33 26.90
C ILE A 573 -40.63 -6.26 26.29
N SER A 574 -41.87 -6.16 26.76
CA SER A 574 -42.84 -5.22 26.19
C SER A 574 -42.51 -3.76 26.52
N GLU A 575 -42.95 -2.85 25.65
CA GLU A 575 -42.85 -1.40 25.87
C GLU A 575 -43.53 -0.97 27.18
N GLU A 576 -44.70 -1.56 27.48
CA GLU A 576 -45.47 -1.29 28.70
C GLU A 576 -44.69 -1.72 29.94
N PHE A 577 -44.03 -2.87 29.90
CA PHE A 577 -43.20 -3.33 31.01
C PHE A 577 -41.95 -2.46 31.19
N ILE A 578 -41.31 -1.99 30.12
CA ILE A 578 -40.16 -1.07 30.20
C ILE A 578 -40.56 0.21 30.94
N LYS A 579 -41.71 0.80 30.59
CA LYS A 579 -42.23 2.01 31.24
C LYS A 579 -42.52 1.77 32.72
N TRP A 580 -43.22 0.68 33.04
CA TRP A 580 -43.49 0.32 34.43
C TRP A 580 -42.21 0.07 35.22
N MET A 581 -41.25 -0.67 34.66
CA MET A 581 -39.97 -0.98 35.30
C MET A 581 -39.20 0.30 35.60
N TRP A 582 -39.14 1.24 34.66
CA TRP A 582 -38.51 2.54 34.88
C TRP A 582 -39.19 3.35 35.97
N ASP A 583 -40.52 3.51 35.92
CA ASP A 583 -41.26 4.26 36.95
C ASP A 583 -41.10 3.63 38.35
N SER A 584 -40.94 2.31 38.40
CA SER A 584 -40.80 1.57 39.65
C SER A 584 -39.50 1.85 40.42
N ILE A 585 -38.40 2.23 39.74
CA ILE A 585 -37.09 2.45 40.41
C ILE A 585 -37.12 3.69 41.33
N PHE A 586 -38.09 4.59 41.11
CA PHE A 586 -38.27 5.83 41.89
C PHE A 586 -39.22 5.66 43.08
N LYS A 587 -39.71 4.44 43.35
CA LYS A 587 -40.62 4.10 44.45
C LYS A 587 -40.02 2.98 45.32
N PRO A 588 -40.41 2.87 46.61
CA PRO A 588 -40.05 1.71 47.42
C PRO A 588 -40.67 0.43 46.85
N PHE A 589 -40.01 -0.71 47.05
CA PHE A 589 -40.54 -2.02 46.68
C PHE A 589 -41.36 -2.57 47.85
N ASP A 590 -42.68 -2.43 47.76
CA ASP A 590 -43.66 -2.86 48.76
C ASP A 590 -44.60 -3.97 48.22
N GLU A 591 -45.54 -4.43 49.05
CA GLU A 591 -46.51 -5.47 48.65
C GLU A 591 -47.30 -5.07 47.40
N ASN A 592 -47.70 -3.80 47.28
CA ASN A 592 -48.45 -3.31 46.13
C ASN A 592 -47.62 -3.40 44.85
N MET A 593 -46.34 -3.01 44.90
CA MET A 593 -45.42 -3.10 43.77
C MET A 593 -45.15 -4.56 43.36
N TYR A 594 -45.07 -5.47 44.34
CA TYR A 594 -44.95 -6.90 44.05
C TYR A 594 -46.22 -7.46 43.40
N GLU A 595 -47.41 -7.11 43.89
CA GLU A 595 -48.67 -7.51 43.27
C GLU A 595 -48.81 -6.98 41.83
N GLU A 596 -48.42 -5.73 41.58
CA GLU A 596 -48.34 -5.16 40.23
C GLU A 596 -47.40 -5.97 39.33
N PHE A 597 -46.18 -6.28 39.82
CA PHE A 597 -45.21 -7.08 39.08
C PHE A 597 -45.74 -8.48 38.72
N MET A 598 -46.45 -9.12 39.66
CA MET A 598 -47.05 -10.44 39.43
C MET A 598 -48.17 -10.36 38.39
N LYS A 599 -49.03 -9.34 38.47
CA LYS A 599 -50.10 -9.11 37.49
C LYS A 599 -49.56 -8.91 36.08
N LEU A 600 -48.47 -8.15 35.92
CA LEU A 600 -47.77 -7.98 34.63
C LEU A 600 -47.16 -9.28 34.10
N GLY A 601 -46.99 -10.29 34.96
CA GLY A 601 -46.63 -11.65 34.57
C GLY A 601 -47.81 -12.46 34.07
N GLU A 602 -48.93 -12.39 34.79
CA GLU A 602 -50.17 -13.10 34.46
C GLU A 602 -50.78 -12.64 33.13
N ASP A 603 -50.72 -11.34 32.85
CA ASP A 603 -51.21 -10.76 31.59
C ASP A 603 -50.20 -10.86 30.43
N GLY A 604 -49.01 -11.40 30.68
CA GLY A 604 -47.93 -11.60 29.70
C GLY A 604 -47.11 -10.35 29.37
N THR A 605 -47.40 -9.20 29.97
CA THR A 605 -46.76 -7.91 29.65
C THR A 605 -45.26 -7.94 29.92
N ARG A 606 -44.81 -8.51 31.04
CA ARG A 606 -43.36 -8.62 31.35
C ARG A 606 -42.64 -9.73 30.59
N SER A 607 -43.31 -10.47 29.72
CA SER A 607 -42.66 -11.41 28.78
C SER A 607 -41.71 -12.42 29.44
N ASN A 608 -42.12 -12.95 30.61
CA ASN A 608 -41.34 -13.85 31.48
C ASN A 608 -40.09 -13.25 32.14
N PHE A 609 -39.87 -11.93 32.09
CA PHE A 609 -38.76 -11.29 32.79
C PHE A 609 -38.87 -11.49 34.31
N SER A 610 -37.93 -12.22 34.91
CA SER A 610 -37.99 -12.72 36.28
C SER A 610 -37.73 -11.66 37.36
N LEU A 611 -38.17 -11.95 38.59
CA LEU A 611 -38.07 -11.01 39.72
C LEU A 611 -36.61 -10.75 40.13
N ASP A 612 -35.74 -11.76 40.09
CA ASP A 612 -34.30 -11.61 40.38
C ASP A 612 -33.59 -10.62 39.43
N ARG A 613 -33.86 -10.68 38.13
CA ARG A 613 -33.34 -9.74 37.13
C ARG A 613 -33.89 -8.34 37.34
N TYR A 614 -35.17 -8.22 37.65
CA TYR A 614 -35.78 -6.94 38.02
C TYR A 614 -35.10 -6.34 39.26
N PHE A 615 -34.81 -7.18 40.26
CA PHE A 615 -34.09 -6.74 41.45
C PHE A 615 -32.66 -6.29 41.15
N VAL A 616 -31.93 -6.95 40.25
CA VAL A 616 -30.61 -6.48 39.83
C VAL A 616 -30.67 -5.06 39.25
N VAL A 617 -31.69 -4.75 38.42
CA VAL A 617 -31.93 -3.39 37.93
C VAL A 617 -32.13 -2.41 39.09
N ARG A 618 -33.00 -2.76 40.06
CA ARG A 618 -33.24 -1.92 41.24
C ARG A 618 -31.98 -1.70 42.07
N LEU A 619 -31.21 -2.74 42.34
CA LEU A 619 -29.99 -2.66 43.16
C LEU A 619 -28.93 -1.75 42.52
N LEU A 620 -28.87 -1.72 41.20
CA LEU A 620 -27.90 -0.89 40.46
C LEU A 620 -28.37 0.56 40.30
N LEU A 621 -29.67 0.78 40.07
CA LEU A 621 -30.21 2.10 39.64
C LEU A 621 -31.00 2.87 40.71
N CYS A 622 -31.59 2.22 41.72
CA CYS A 622 -32.39 2.95 42.72
C CYS A 622 -31.51 3.86 43.60
N SER A 623 -32.10 4.88 44.23
CA SER A 623 -31.47 5.55 45.37
C SER A 623 -31.43 4.62 46.58
N TYR A 624 -30.55 4.88 47.56
CA TYR A 624 -30.40 4.01 48.75
C TYR A 624 -31.73 3.75 49.47
N VAL A 625 -32.58 4.77 49.57
CA VAL A 625 -33.91 4.68 50.21
C VAL A 625 -34.84 3.72 49.48
N ASN A 626 -34.77 3.64 48.15
CA ASN A 626 -35.60 2.76 47.33
C ASN A 626 -34.96 1.38 47.05
N ARG A 627 -33.67 1.20 47.37
CA ARG A 627 -32.94 -0.08 47.27
C ARG A 627 -33.24 -1.03 48.42
N SER A 628 -33.45 -0.50 49.63
CA SER A 628 -33.74 -1.33 50.79
C SER A 628 -35.07 -2.04 50.60
N VAL A 629 -35.06 -3.37 50.71
CA VAL A 629 -36.27 -4.19 50.75
C VAL A 629 -36.31 -4.92 52.07
N SER A 630 -37.40 -4.71 52.79
CA SER A 630 -37.72 -5.33 54.06
C SER A 630 -38.98 -6.16 53.84
N LEU A 631 -38.89 -7.49 54.01
CA LEU A 631 -40.07 -8.34 53.87
C LEU A 631 -40.98 -8.29 55.11
N TYR A 632 -40.67 -7.49 56.14
CA TYR A 632 -41.48 -7.43 57.37
C TYR A 632 -42.96 -7.10 57.10
N ASP A 633 -43.21 -6.14 56.19
CA ASP A 633 -44.54 -5.61 55.90
C ASP A 633 -45.26 -6.34 54.75
N PHE A 634 -44.67 -7.43 54.21
CA PHE A 634 -45.26 -8.24 53.15
C PHE A 634 -46.23 -9.28 53.70
N LYS A 635 -47.15 -9.77 52.85
CA LYS A 635 -48.02 -10.92 53.18
C LYS A 635 -47.19 -12.20 53.22
N GLU A 636 -47.52 -13.12 54.14
CA GLU A 636 -46.71 -14.31 54.38
C GLU A 636 -46.52 -15.21 53.14
N ASP A 637 -47.56 -15.34 52.31
CA ASP A 637 -47.48 -16.05 51.03
C ASP A 637 -46.55 -15.36 50.03
N SER A 638 -46.53 -14.03 50.03
CA SER A 638 -45.66 -13.20 49.18
C SER A 638 -44.20 -13.32 49.62
N LYS A 639 -43.92 -13.32 50.94
CA LYS A 639 -42.56 -13.48 51.48
C LYS A 639 -41.89 -14.75 50.97
N TYR A 640 -42.57 -15.89 51.07
CA TYR A 640 -42.03 -17.18 50.64
C TYR A 640 -41.73 -17.22 49.14
N LYS A 641 -42.62 -16.62 48.31
CA LYS A 641 -42.41 -16.54 46.86
C LYS A 641 -41.22 -15.65 46.49
N ILE A 642 -41.13 -14.47 47.11
CA ILE A 642 -40.04 -13.52 46.87
C ILE A 642 -38.70 -14.14 47.26
N GLU A 643 -38.60 -14.76 48.45
CA GLU A 643 -37.37 -15.42 48.90
C GLU A 643 -36.91 -16.51 47.92
N LYS A 644 -37.85 -17.32 47.42
CA LYS A 644 -37.57 -18.37 46.44
C LYS A 644 -37.08 -17.78 45.11
N GLU A 645 -37.76 -16.76 44.58
CA GLU A 645 -37.41 -16.15 43.29
C GLU A 645 -36.10 -15.37 43.33
N LEU A 646 -35.73 -14.78 44.48
CA LEU A 646 -34.48 -14.04 44.65
C LEU A 646 -33.28 -14.92 45.05
N SER A 647 -33.49 -16.22 45.28
CA SER A 647 -32.44 -17.15 45.70
C SER A 647 -31.24 -17.21 44.74
N SER A 648 -31.46 -16.99 43.45
CA SER A 648 -30.45 -16.96 42.40
C SER A 648 -29.45 -15.80 42.54
N ILE A 649 -29.83 -14.71 43.22
CA ILE A 649 -29.01 -13.51 43.43
C ILE A 649 -28.67 -13.27 44.91
N LYS A 650 -28.82 -14.28 45.76
CA LYS A 650 -28.57 -14.18 47.20
C LYS A 650 -27.21 -13.56 47.55
N VAL A 651 -26.15 -13.99 46.85
CA VAL A 651 -24.79 -13.48 47.05
C VAL A 651 -24.67 -11.98 46.73
N ILE A 652 -25.44 -11.49 45.75
CA ILE A 652 -25.50 -10.07 45.40
C ILE A 652 -26.21 -9.28 46.50
N LEU A 653 -27.35 -9.79 47.00
CA LEU A 653 -28.09 -9.16 48.09
C LEU A 653 -27.25 -9.03 49.36
N GLU A 654 -26.56 -10.10 49.76
CA GLU A 654 -25.64 -10.11 50.91
C GLU A 654 -24.48 -9.11 50.72
N ASN A 655 -23.90 -9.01 49.52
CA ASN A 655 -22.86 -8.03 49.21
C ASN A 655 -23.35 -6.57 49.31
N GLU A 656 -24.63 -6.33 49.07
CA GLU A 656 -25.27 -5.01 49.21
C GLU A 656 -25.80 -4.76 50.64
N ASN A 657 -25.53 -5.65 51.60
CA ASN A 657 -26.07 -5.63 52.97
C ASN A 657 -27.60 -5.64 53.03
N ILE A 658 -28.25 -6.28 52.06
CA ILE A 658 -29.70 -6.44 52.03
C ILE A 658 -30.03 -7.85 52.50
N TYR A 659 -30.55 -7.91 53.72
CA TYR A 659 -31.12 -9.12 54.30
C TYR A 659 -32.63 -9.02 54.19
N LEU A 660 -33.26 -10.03 53.60
CA LEU A 660 -34.70 -10.03 53.36
C LEU A 660 -35.52 -10.08 54.68
N PHE A 661 -34.88 -10.45 55.80
CA PHE A 661 -35.45 -10.61 57.14
C PHE A 661 -34.62 -9.91 58.21
#